data_AF-A0A497BE10-F1
#
_entry.id   AF-A0A497BE10-F1
#
_cell.length_a   1.000
_cell.length_b   1.000
_cell.length_c   1.000
_cell.angle_alpha   90.00
_cell.angle_beta   90.00
_cell.angle_gamma   90.00
#
_symmetry.space_group_name_H-M   'P 1'
#
loop_
_entity.id
_entity.type
_entity.pdbx_description
1 polymer ?
#
loop_
_entity_poly.entity_id
_entity_poly.type
_entity_poly.pdbx_seq_one_letter_code
_entity_poly.pdbx_strand_id
1 'polypeptide(L)'
;MIKLLSSKKLMCVSRIHRVPPVWHVLAWIGSLGLGLTAFFSFASRLHFEYYSFKDIVATSAFVLYPESQDLWLYLLGLTVIPVFTLLGRGIWVGHIMLAQKIQGQDGQSDVAFITLTYLLWWVLPLTYSYSHRPGVVSVYAIGGLFVLGNGVFIAQRWLQRRALSHPTDAPPTLGLQGAISLLGAIIGISLLTSPIETPFLKMPVQTVLGMAIGLWGVWLGGTHLLNRTLRRDWRNTAECIAVGCLPLSILPVQSILWWEVYQGGQQIARYGFSKVAILLFPATVMVVVVAMFWALYSLVNKSRNIAWGTLFGRWFWLLTVPLLLYALAYSPNIHRPLDLFHEGERVTPAHAIMAGGIPYRDIVFVHGFLRDPGVALAAFRLFAPSVAGLRMLEQLLSPLVLVVTYYLASVCLGNKWALLYSLLVFTGFWHTFYEWRIVPSIITLTCLVLYIYKRRLIWAVGGGLFTFLALLVSFDVGIVTLVACMALSVALSFGEWRKIKLMLILAYLIPLSLGIACVVIYFTSAGALDWLWSWHWQILTVYRDWNGMPFPVSPGELGQAWWSLFSPLVSVAAMITLTLSFIKKRWSAQSWVVLLLLVANLALFNRGLVSGYVYGSALKAGSHFAPFLLLALFFPSHSSIVHKRPAEIFASVVLSLVLLFPTPNSLTGRNLLQVINWQPEKVRVDIPADWVQPNIERVGPLFLPPHQASSLTEITGFLSSAESFWDFTDHGALYFLSNHLSPTRFYATHHVITRENQQEVIASLTKSPPRYVLFRSGTGWDAIAGIDRTLRSFLVSEYLLKNYHLVEQKIGGFTVLEEGTRISFSQSLAFRVDLGYVPFLWGRDRVHDLETLYPASVTRWSFSPMSDMDGWQPAHDIALSKVSEKGWYILTEGSDAQLQNFDLILDPRSVTYLALQMRAKGTTEGKIKAQLFWRSGNEAFAEEHSLLFNVVPDGQDHVYLLRLASFPGWAWCDTITGLRFDPVDTSNVKVTINAIELFQVDELR
;
A
#
# COMPACT_ATOMS: atom_id res chain seq x y z
N MET A 1 1.02 -15.17 -53.89
CA MET A 1 1.17 -14.24 -52.74
C MET A 1 2.42 -13.35 -52.85
N ILE A 2 3.60 -13.90 -53.16
CA ILE A 2 4.85 -13.11 -53.40
C ILE A 2 4.74 -12.11 -54.58
N LYS A 3 3.95 -12.42 -55.63
CA LYS A 3 3.62 -11.48 -56.72
C LYS A 3 2.66 -10.34 -56.33
N LEU A 4 1.92 -10.45 -55.22
CA LEU A 4 1.10 -9.35 -54.69
C LEU A 4 1.96 -8.36 -53.88
N LEU A 5 2.99 -8.88 -53.19
CA LEU A 5 3.99 -8.10 -52.45
C LEU A 5 4.99 -7.37 -53.38
N SER A 6 5.18 -7.83 -54.62
CA SER A 6 6.08 -7.19 -55.60
C SER A 6 5.42 -6.07 -56.42
N SER A 7 4.13 -5.79 -56.23
CA SER A 7 3.52 -4.66 -56.92
C SER A 7 4.05 -3.35 -56.34
N LYS A 8 4.95 -2.70 -57.07
CA LYS A 8 5.39 -1.31 -56.82
C LYS A 8 4.19 -0.36 -56.64
N LYS A 9 2.97 -0.71 -57.04
CA LYS A 9 1.75 0.09 -56.83
C LYS A 9 1.27 0.16 -55.37
N LEU A 10 1.42 -0.88 -54.54
CA LEU A 10 1.08 -0.82 -53.11
C LEU A 10 2.16 -0.12 -52.28
N MET A 11 3.43 -0.18 -52.73
CA MET A 11 4.53 0.63 -52.17
C MET A 11 4.60 2.05 -52.77
N CYS A 12 3.98 2.33 -53.92
CA CYS A 12 3.78 3.66 -54.50
C CYS A 12 2.61 4.42 -53.86
N VAL A 13 2.46 4.30 -52.54
CA VAL A 13 1.89 5.38 -51.72
C VAL A 13 3.04 6.36 -51.38
N SER A 14 3.91 6.62 -52.36
CA SER A 14 5.10 7.47 -52.27
C SER A 14 4.78 8.97 -52.36
N ARG A 15 3.49 9.33 -52.44
CA ARG A 15 3.01 10.72 -52.32
C ARG A 15 2.55 11.11 -50.91
N ILE A 16 2.88 10.34 -49.87
CA ILE A 16 2.80 10.81 -48.47
C ILE A 16 4.16 11.44 -48.11
N HIS A 17 4.47 12.60 -48.70
CA HIS A 17 5.80 13.23 -48.57
C HIS A 17 6.13 13.81 -47.19
N ARG A 18 5.29 13.65 -46.16
CA ARG A 18 5.47 14.35 -44.87
C ARG A 18 5.13 13.55 -43.60
N VAL A 19 5.18 12.20 -43.64
CA VAL A 19 5.06 11.38 -42.41
C VAL A 19 6.46 10.97 -41.93
N PRO A 20 6.89 11.39 -40.72
CA PRO A 20 8.17 10.97 -40.17
C PRO A 20 8.35 9.43 -40.14
N PRO A 21 9.56 8.90 -40.41
CA PRO A 21 9.82 7.45 -40.45
C PRO A 21 9.38 6.70 -39.18
N VAL A 22 9.49 7.33 -38.01
CA VAL A 22 9.07 6.76 -36.72
C VAL A 22 7.60 6.33 -36.74
N TRP A 23 6.70 7.10 -37.37
CA TRP A 23 5.28 6.77 -37.44
C TRP A 23 4.99 5.65 -38.43
N HIS A 24 5.79 5.53 -39.50
CA HIS A 24 5.69 4.40 -40.41
C HIS A 24 6.08 3.08 -39.74
N VAL A 25 7.16 3.09 -38.94
CA VAL A 25 7.63 1.93 -38.16
C VAL A 25 6.59 1.55 -37.12
N LEU A 26 6.11 2.52 -36.33
CA LEU A 26 5.06 2.30 -35.35
C LEU A 26 3.78 1.72 -35.97
N ALA A 27 3.30 2.28 -37.09
CA ALA A 27 2.16 1.73 -37.79
C ALA A 27 2.41 0.33 -38.36
N TRP A 28 3.65 0.00 -38.74
CA TRP A 28 4.01 -1.37 -39.14
C TRP A 28 3.96 -2.35 -37.98
N ILE A 29 4.53 -1.98 -36.82
CA ILE A 29 4.47 -2.77 -35.59
C ILE A 29 3.00 -3.01 -35.19
N GLY A 30 2.16 -1.96 -35.21
CA GLY A 30 0.72 -2.11 -34.97
C GLY A 30 0.04 -3.05 -35.96
N SER A 31 0.33 -2.88 -37.25
CA SER A 31 -0.22 -3.74 -38.31
C SER A 31 0.18 -5.21 -38.14
N LEU A 32 1.41 -5.50 -37.72
CA LEU A 32 1.84 -6.87 -37.44
C LEU A 32 1.05 -7.46 -36.24
N GLY A 33 0.82 -6.63 -35.22
CA GLY A 33 -0.02 -7.01 -34.08
C GLY A 33 -1.46 -7.38 -34.44
N LEU A 34 -2.05 -6.70 -35.44
CA LEU A 34 -3.33 -7.09 -36.04
C LEU A 34 -3.30 -8.50 -36.61
N GLY A 35 -2.28 -8.78 -37.42
CA GLY A 35 -2.09 -10.07 -38.02
C GLY A 35 -2.05 -11.18 -36.98
N LEU A 36 -1.24 -10.98 -35.93
CA LEU A 36 -1.11 -11.92 -34.81
C LEU A 36 -2.42 -12.10 -34.04
N THR A 37 -3.13 -11.00 -33.78
CA THR A 37 -4.41 -11.02 -33.07
C THR A 37 -5.48 -11.81 -33.82
N ALA A 38 -5.65 -11.50 -35.11
CA ALA A 38 -6.59 -12.20 -35.96
C ALA A 38 -6.25 -13.69 -35.98
N PHE A 39 -4.96 -14.01 -36.14
CA PHE A 39 -4.47 -15.39 -36.09
C PHE A 39 -4.88 -16.11 -34.80
N PHE A 40 -4.57 -15.55 -33.61
CA PHE A 40 -4.97 -16.17 -32.34
C PHE A 40 -6.48 -16.26 -32.15
N SER A 41 -7.24 -15.26 -32.61
CA SER A 41 -8.70 -15.28 -32.55
C SER A 41 -9.31 -16.36 -33.44
N PHE A 42 -8.81 -16.53 -34.66
CA PHE A 42 -9.22 -17.60 -35.57
C PHE A 42 -8.79 -18.97 -35.03
N ALA A 43 -7.54 -19.09 -34.54
CA ALA A 43 -7.02 -20.31 -33.94
C ALA A 43 -7.86 -20.75 -32.74
N SER A 44 -8.30 -19.82 -31.88
CA SER A 44 -9.09 -20.12 -30.68
C SER A 44 -10.50 -20.67 -30.95
N ARG A 45 -11.02 -20.52 -32.18
CA ARG A 45 -12.36 -21.01 -32.58
C ARG A 45 -12.33 -22.31 -33.36
N LEU A 46 -11.14 -22.81 -33.68
CA LEU A 46 -10.99 -24.13 -34.30
C LEU A 46 -11.16 -25.18 -33.21
N HIS A 47 -12.25 -25.93 -33.26
CA HIS A 47 -12.44 -27.14 -32.46
C HIS A 47 -11.76 -28.30 -33.20
N PHE A 48 -10.79 -28.94 -32.55
CA PHE A 48 -10.16 -30.15 -33.05
C PHE A 48 -10.69 -31.33 -32.23
N GLU A 49 -11.22 -32.36 -32.89
CA GLU A 49 -11.54 -33.63 -32.25
C GLU A 49 -10.24 -34.38 -31.92
N TYR A 50 -10.14 -34.91 -30.70
CA TYR A 50 -9.01 -35.69 -30.25
C TYR A 50 -9.37 -37.18 -30.33
N TYR A 51 -8.61 -37.97 -31.08
CA TYR A 51 -8.69 -39.44 -31.05
C TYR A 51 -7.52 -39.98 -30.23
N SER A 52 -7.78 -40.74 -29.17
CA SER A 52 -6.73 -41.39 -28.39
C SER A 52 -6.29 -42.68 -29.08
N PHE A 53 -4.98 -42.92 -29.14
CA PHE A 53 -4.47 -44.25 -29.49
C PHE A 53 -4.87 -45.24 -28.38
N LYS A 54 -5.41 -46.40 -28.77
CA LYS A 54 -5.53 -47.57 -27.88
C LYS A 54 -4.11 -48.09 -27.61
N ASP A 55 -3.83 -48.35 -26.32
CA ASP A 55 -2.77 -49.22 -25.79
C ASP A 55 -1.33 -48.67 -25.60
N ILE A 56 -1.15 -47.51 -24.94
CA ILE A 56 0.14 -47.17 -24.28
C ILE A 56 -0.09 -46.47 -22.92
N VAL A 57 0.58 -46.94 -21.87
CA VAL A 57 0.57 -46.36 -20.50
C VAL A 57 1.83 -45.51 -20.30
N ALA A 58 1.69 -44.18 -20.35
CA ALA A 58 2.64 -43.20 -19.84
C ALA A 58 1.91 -41.91 -19.43
N THR A 59 2.44 -41.20 -18.42
CA THR A 59 1.85 -40.04 -17.71
C THR A 59 1.20 -38.96 -18.58
N SER A 60 0.13 -38.36 -18.05
CA SER A 60 -0.88 -37.50 -18.72
C SER A 60 -0.40 -36.19 -19.39
N ALA A 61 0.90 -35.92 -19.47
CA ALA A 61 1.43 -34.70 -20.07
C ALA A 61 1.87 -34.84 -21.55
N PHE A 62 1.89 -36.04 -22.15
CA PHE A 62 2.57 -36.26 -23.44
C PHE A 62 1.79 -37.01 -24.55
N VAL A 63 0.48 -37.29 -24.44
CA VAL A 63 -0.25 -38.15 -25.42
C VAL A 63 -1.27 -37.39 -26.29
N LEU A 64 -1.00 -36.13 -26.66
CA LEU A 64 -1.76 -35.47 -27.72
C LEU A 64 -0.79 -34.74 -28.66
N TYR A 65 -0.26 -35.46 -29.66
CA TYR A 65 0.41 -34.83 -30.79
C TYR A 65 -0.54 -34.78 -31.99
N PRO A 66 -0.87 -33.59 -32.50
CA PRO A 66 -1.72 -33.42 -33.66
C PRO A 66 -0.88 -33.42 -34.95
N GLU A 67 -0.86 -34.52 -35.70
CA GLU A 67 -0.17 -34.56 -37.02
C GLU A 67 -0.72 -33.55 -38.05
N SER A 68 -1.82 -32.86 -37.76
CA SER A 68 -2.42 -31.84 -38.64
C SER A 68 -2.62 -30.44 -38.04
N GLN A 69 -2.52 -30.24 -36.71
CA GLN A 69 -2.71 -28.87 -36.15
C GLN A 69 -1.56 -27.95 -36.53
N ASP A 70 -0.32 -28.43 -36.54
CA ASP A 70 0.83 -27.59 -36.84
C ASP A 70 0.74 -27.07 -38.28
N LEU A 71 0.34 -27.90 -39.24
CA LEU A 71 0.18 -27.47 -40.63
C LEU A 71 -0.98 -26.48 -40.78
N TRP A 72 -2.15 -26.73 -40.16
CA TRP A 72 -3.29 -25.81 -40.25
C TRP A 72 -3.07 -24.49 -39.51
N LEU A 73 -2.46 -24.51 -38.32
CA LEU A 73 -2.05 -23.30 -37.61
C LEU A 73 -0.94 -22.57 -38.37
N TYR A 74 -0.02 -23.28 -39.00
CA TYR A 74 1.02 -22.68 -39.83
C TYR A 74 0.44 -22.05 -41.10
N LEU A 75 -0.48 -22.72 -41.80
CA LEU A 75 -1.18 -22.18 -42.96
C LEU A 75 -2.10 -21.01 -42.58
N LEU A 76 -2.77 -21.09 -41.44
CA LEU A 76 -3.57 -20.00 -40.86
C LEU A 76 -2.66 -18.82 -40.51
N GLY A 77 -1.49 -19.06 -39.89
CA GLY A 77 -0.50 -18.03 -39.59
C GLY A 77 0.04 -17.36 -40.85
N LEU A 78 0.41 -18.14 -41.86
CA LEU A 78 0.93 -17.66 -43.14
C LEU A 78 -0.11 -16.88 -43.97
N THR A 79 -1.39 -17.07 -43.73
CA THR A 79 -2.47 -16.38 -44.47
C THR A 79 -3.07 -15.23 -43.67
N VAL A 80 -3.49 -15.49 -42.43
CA VAL A 80 -4.17 -14.52 -41.57
C VAL A 80 -3.22 -13.40 -41.16
N ILE A 81 -1.99 -13.71 -40.73
CA ILE A 81 -1.06 -12.68 -40.24
C ILE A 81 -0.75 -11.66 -41.36
N PRO A 82 -0.34 -12.04 -42.57
CA PRO A 82 -0.03 -11.07 -43.62
C PRO A 82 -1.24 -10.33 -44.16
N VAL A 83 -2.39 -11.01 -44.37
CA VAL A 83 -3.61 -10.39 -44.92
C VAL A 83 -4.12 -9.30 -43.99
N PHE A 84 -4.24 -9.62 -42.71
CA PHE A 84 -4.70 -8.66 -41.73
C PHE A 84 -3.66 -7.56 -41.48
N THR A 85 -2.35 -7.87 -41.47
CA THR A 85 -1.30 -6.84 -41.43
C THR A 85 -1.41 -5.83 -42.58
N LEU A 86 -1.65 -6.28 -43.80
CA LEU A 86 -1.81 -5.40 -44.97
C LEU A 86 -3.12 -4.59 -44.92
N LEU A 87 -4.22 -5.20 -44.48
CA LEU A 87 -5.52 -4.52 -44.29
C LEU A 87 -5.40 -3.38 -43.27
N GLY A 88 -4.82 -3.66 -42.10
CA GLY A 88 -4.59 -2.64 -41.08
C GLY A 88 -3.74 -1.49 -41.62
N ARG A 89 -2.66 -1.80 -42.33
CA ARG A 89 -1.81 -0.78 -42.96
C ARG A 89 -2.60 0.09 -43.94
N GLY A 90 -3.48 -0.51 -44.74
CA GLY A 90 -4.37 0.20 -45.67
C GLY A 90 -5.34 1.15 -44.94
N ILE A 91 -5.94 0.70 -43.84
CA ILE A 91 -6.83 1.52 -43.01
C ILE A 91 -6.09 2.74 -42.45
N TRP A 92 -4.90 2.56 -41.88
CA TRP A 92 -4.07 3.64 -41.35
C TRP A 92 -3.70 4.67 -42.42
N VAL A 93 -3.25 4.20 -43.59
CA VAL A 93 -2.93 5.06 -44.74
C VAL A 93 -4.14 5.87 -45.19
N GLY A 94 -5.31 5.23 -45.32
CA GLY A 94 -6.54 5.90 -45.74
C GLY A 94 -6.97 7.03 -44.82
N HIS A 95 -6.84 6.83 -43.50
CA HIS A 95 -7.18 7.86 -42.50
C HIS A 95 -6.23 9.06 -42.55
N ILE A 96 -4.92 8.82 -42.72
CA ILE A 96 -3.93 9.89 -42.88
C ILE A 96 -4.21 10.70 -44.13
N MET A 97 -4.48 10.03 -45.26
CA MET A 97 -4.78 10.71 -46.53
C MET A 97 -6.04 11.57 -46.42
N LEU A 98 -7.08 11.07 -45.74
CA LEU A 98 -8.32 11.81 -45.51
C LEU A 98 -8.07 13.05 -44.63
N ALA A 99 -7.32 12.91 -43.54
CA ALA A 99 -6.98 14.02 -42.65
C ALA A 99 -6.14 15.10 -43.35
N GLN A 100 -5.13 14.70 -44.13
CA GLN A 100 -4.27 15.63 -44.89
C GLN A 100 -5.05 16.38 -45.98
N LYS A 101 -6.01 15.72 -46.65
CA LYS A 101 -6.91 16.36 -47.63
C LYS A 101 -7.79 17.44 -46.99
N ILE A 102 -8.17 17.25 -45.72
CA ILE A 102 -9.04 18.16 -44.97
C ILE A 102 -8.31 19.39 -44.43
N GLN A 103 -6.99 19.44 -44.24
CA GLN A 103 -6.34 20.63 -43.66
C GLN A 103 -5.32 21.35 -44.54
N GLY A 104 -4.84 20.73 -45.63
CA GLY A 104 -3.60 21.17 -46.27
C GLY A 104 -2.37 20.53 -45.62
N GLN A 105 -1.20 20.71 -46.23
CA GLN A 105 -0.06 19.77 -46.12
C GLN A 105 0.70 19.69 -44.77
N ASP A 106 0.33 20.42 -43.71
CA ASP A 106 1.18 20.58 -42.50
C ASP A 106 0.53 20.19 -41.15
N GLY A 107 0.29 18.89 -40.92
CA GLY A 107 -0.31 18.39 -39.67
C GLY A 107 0.39 17.18 -39.05
N GLN A 108 1.64 17.30 -38.57
CA GLN A 108 2.33 16.19 -37.86
C GLN A 108 1.56 15.68 -36.62
N SER A 109 0.76 16.53 -35.96
CA SER A 109 -0.07 16.14 -34.82
C SER A 109 -1.19 15.16 -35.19
N ASP A 110 -1.70 15.27 -36.41
CA ASP A 110 -2.87 14.52 -36.87
C ASP A 110 -2.43 13.11 -37.30
N VAL A 111 -1.25 13.02 -37.93
CA VAL A 111 -0.54 11.77 -38.18
C VAL A 111 -0.24 11.06 -36.86
N ALA A 112 0.26 11.78 -35.84
CA ALA A 112 0.53 11.20 -34.53
C ALA A 112 -0.75 10.63 -33.89
N PHE A 113 -1.83 11.41 -33.87
CA PHE A 113 -3.11 10.98 -33.29
C PHE A 113 -3.71 9.75 -33.99
N ILE A 114 -3.75 9.77 -35.32
CA ILE A 114 -4.27 8.64 -36.12
C ILE A 114 -3.38 7.40 -35.94
N THR A 115 -2.05 7.56 -35.92
CA THR A 115 -1.13 6.45 -35.71
C THR A 115 -1.23 5.87 -34.30
N LEU A 116 -1.45 6.71 -33.30
CA LEU A 116 -1.59 6.29 -31.91
C LEU A 116 -2.92 5.60 -31.65
N THR A 117 -4.03 6.14 -32.15
CA THR A 117 -5.33 5.43 -32.11
C THR A 117 -5.28 4.13 -32.91
N TYR A 118 -4.49 4.07 -33.97
CA TYR A 118 -4.26 2.84 -34.71
C TYR A 118 -3.44 1.84 -33.89
N LEU A 119 -2.38 2.26 -33.21
CA LEU A 119 -1.64 1.42 -32.26
C LEU A 119 -2.51 0.92 -31.10
N LEU A 120 -3.40 1.79 -30.58
CA LEU A 120 -4.39 1.47 -29.56
C LEU A 120 -5.29 0.30 -29.97
N TRP A 121 -5.62 0.18 -31.26
CA TRP A 121 -6.41 -0.93 -31.79
C TRP A 121 -5.71 -2.30 -31.61
N TRP A 122 -4.37 -2.33 -31.40
CA TRP A 122 -3.54 -3.56 -31.42
C TRP A 122 -2.86 -3.96 -30.13
N VAL A 123 -2.49 -3.01 -29.26
CA VAL A 123 -1.81 -3.35 -28.00
C VAL A 123 -2.70 -4.21 -27.10
N LEU A 124 -4.02 -4.02 -27.22
CA LEU A 124 -5.05 -4.73 -26.47
C LEU A 124 -5.14 -6.23 -26.76
N PRO A 125 -5.29 -6.69 -28.01
CA PRO A 125 -5.52 -8.11 -28.20
C PRO A 125 -4.24 -8.96 -28.06
N LEU A 126 -3.06 -8.33 -28.17
CA LEU A 126 -1.77 -8.96 -27.85
C LEU A 126 -1.58 -9.18 -26.34
N THR A 127 -1.88 -8.18 -25.51
CA THR A 127 -1.86 -8.33 -24.03
C THR A 127 -2.96 -9.26 -23.52
N TYR A 128 -4.09 -9.29 -24.23
CA TYR A 128 -5.22 -10.18 -23.95
C TYR A 128 -4.93 -11.64 -24.35
N SER A 129 -4.30 -11.89 -25.51
CA SER A 129 -3.84 -13.23 -25.94
C SER A 129 -2.84 -13.85 -24.97
N TYR A 130 -2.09 -13.02 -24.23
CA TYR A 130 -1.16 -13.47 -23.20
C TYR A 130 -1.87 -13.88 -21.88
N SER A 131 -3.06 -13.35 -21.61
CA SER A 131 -3.73 -13.54 -20.31
C SER A 131 -4.91 -14.52 -20.35
N HIS A 132 -5.88 -14.45 -21.28
CA HIS A 132 -7.02 -15.40 -21.37
C HIS A 132 -7.63 -15.43 -22.79
N ARG A 133 -8.34 -16.52 -23.17
CA ARG A 133 -8.94 -16.72 -24.52
C ARG A 133 -10.03 -15.66 -24.85
N PRO A 134 -10.01 -15.01 -26.04
CA PRO A 134 -10.89 -13.88 -26.33
C PRO A 134 -12.37 -14.16 -26.55
N GLY A 135 -13.18 -13.43 -25.79
CA GLY A 135 -14.53 -13.05 -26.19
C GLY A 135 -14.47 -12.07 -27.36
N VAL A 136 -15.06 -12.46 -28.48
CA VAL A 136 -15.16 -11.74 -29.76
C VAL A 136 -15.68 -10.31 -29.64
N VAL A 137 -16.54 -10.07 -28.66
CA VAL A 137 -17.23 -8.80 -28.40
C VAL A 137 -16.24 -7.69 -28.03
N SER A 138 -15.20 -8.00 -27.27
CA SER A 138 -14.20 -7.01 -26.84
C SER A 138 -13.44 -6.43 -28.04
N VAL A 139 -13.00 -7.29 -28.96
CA VAL A 139 -12.26 -6.90 -30.17
C VAL A 139 -13.09 -5.97 -31.06
N TYR A 140 -14.38 -6.27 -31.25
CA TYR A 140 -15.28 -5.41 -32.02
C TYR A 140 -15.59 -4.07 -31.32
N ALA A 141 -15.77 -4.07 -29.99
CA ALA A 141 -15.98 -2.84 -29.23
C ALA A 141 -14.78 -1.88 -29.35
N ILE A 142 -13.55 -2.42 -29.32
CA ILE A 142 -12.31 -1.65 -29.47
C ILE A 142 -12.17 -1.09 -30.89
N GLY A 143 -12.45 -1.91 -31.91
CA GLY A 143 -12.50 -1.44 -33.30
C GLY A 143 -13.55 -0.34 -33.51
N GLY A 144 -14.71 -0.47 -32.85
CA GLY A 144 -15.73 0.56 -32.82
C GLY A 144 -15.24 1.88 -32.21
N LEU A 145 -14.55 1.83 -31.06
CA LEU A 145 -13.97 3.01 -30.42
C LEU A 145 -12.90 3.69 -31.29
N PHE A 146 -12.08 2.92 -32.01
CA PHE A 146 -11.12 3.45 -32.98
C PHE A 146 -11.81 4.23 -34.10
N VAL A 147 -12.83 3.63 -34.72
CA VAL A 147 -13.59 4.24 -35.82
C VAL A 147 -14.33 5.48 -35.33
N LEU A 148 -15.01 5.39 -34.18
CA LEU A 148 -15.73 6.53 -33.58
C LEU A 148 -14.78 7.66 -33.21
N GLY A 149 -13.68 7.38 -32.53
CA GLY A 149 -12.71 8.39 -32.10
C GLY A 149 -12.07 9.12 -33.27
N ASN A 150 -11.65 8.39 -34.32
CA ASN A 150 -11.12 9.00 -35.53
C ASN A 150 -12.19 9.71 -36.34
N GLY A 151 -13.41 9.17 -36.41
CA GLY A 151 -14.55 9.80 -37.06
C GLY A 151 -14.89 11.16 -36.42
N VAL A 152 -14.98 11.22 -35.10
CA VAL A 152 -15.20 12.47 -34.34
C VAL A 152 -14.04 13.45 -34.57
N PHE A 153 -12.78 12.98 -34.53
CA PHE A 153 -11.63 13.83 -34.78
C PHE A 153 -11.64 14.44 -36.19
N ILE A 154 -11.91 13.62 -37.21
CA ILE A 154 -11.97 14.05 -38.61
C ILE A 154 -13.15 15.01 -38.83
N ALA A 155 -14.33 14.70 -38.27
CA ALA A 155 -15.50 15.58 -38.33
C ALA A 155 -15.23 16.93 -37.66
N GLN A 156 -14.58 16.93 -36.49
CA GLN A 156 -14.15 18.14 -35.79
C GLN A 156 -13.22 19.00 -36.67
N ARG A 157 -12.20 18.39 -37.29
CA ARG A 157 -11.27 19.09 -38.19
C ARG A 157 -11.98 19.68 -39.40
N TRP A 158 -12.91 18.93 -39.98
CA TRP A 158 -13.73 19.39 -41.09
C TRP A 158 -14.59 20.60 -40.72
N LEU A 159 -15.28 20.55 -39.58
CA LEU A 159 -16.07 21.67 -39.06
C LEU A 159 -15.19 22.90 -38.74
N GLN A 160 -14.01 22.70 -38.14
CA GLN A 160 -13.06 23.80 -37.89
C GLN A 160 -12.60 24.49 -39.17
N ARG A 161 -12.34 23.72 -40.25
CA ARG A 161 -11.97 24.31 -41.54
C ARG A 161 -13.13 25.09 -42.15
N ARG A 162 -14.35 24.57 -42.07
CA ARG A 162 -15.54 25.29 -42.54
C ARG A 162 -15.77 26.59 -41.75
N ALA A 163 -15.43 26.60 -40.47
CA ALA A 163 -15.51 27.80 -39.63
C ALA A 163 -14.46 28.88 -39.96
N LEU A 164 -13.45 28.60 -40.79
CA LEU A 164 -12.53 29.65 -41.28
C LEU A 164 -13.25 30.68 -42.15
N SER A 165 -14.32 30.30 -42.86
CA SER A 165 -15.15 31.24 -43.63
C SER A 165 -16.29 31.84 -42.81
N HIS A 166 -16.74 31.15 -41.75
CA HIS A 166 -17.78 31.63 -40.83
C HIS A 166 -17.37 31.37 -39.37
N PRO A 167 -16.67 32.32 -38.72
CA PRO A 167 -16.11 32.09 -37.38
C PRO A 167 -17.14 31.70 -36.31
N THR A 168 -18.38 32.16 -36.44
CA THR A 168 -19.49 31.84 -35.51
C THR A 168 -19.93 30.37 -35.56
N ASP A 169 -19.58 29.64 -36.62
CA ASP A 169 -19.87 28.21 -36.79
C ASP A 169 -18.72 27.32 -36.26
N ALA A 170 -17.75 27.89 -35.53
CA ALA A 170 -16.66 27.13 -34.94
C ALA A 170 -17.16 26.11 -33.88
N PRO A 171 -16.87 24.80 -34.04
CA PRO A 171 -17.32 23.79 -33.08
C PRO A 171 -16.65 23.96 -31.71
N PRO A 172 -17.31 23.50 -30.63
CA PRO A 172 -16.69 23.45 -29.32
C PRO A 172 -15.42 22.59 -29.34
N THR A 173 -14.45 22.92 -28.48
CA THR A 173 -13.18 22.19 -28.44
C THR A 173 -13.35 20.73 -28.00
N LEU A 174 -12.48 19.83 -28.47
CA LEU A 174 -12.50 18.42 -28.06
C LEU A 174 -12.32 18.24 -26.55
N GLY A 175 -11.60 19.15 -25.89
CA GLY A 175 -11.47 19.14 -24.43
C GLY A 175 -12.80 19.41 -23.72
N LEU A 176 -13.60 20.35 -24.23
CA LEU A 176 -14.94 20.63 -23.72
C LEU A 176 -15.89 19.45 -23.99
N GLN A 177 -15.85 18.88 -25.20
CA GLN A 177 -16.62 17.69 -25.54
C GLN A 177 -16.32 16.52 -24.59
N GLY A 178 -15.05 16.22 -24.35
CA GLY A 178 -14.64 15.17 -23.41
C GLY A 178 -15.06 15.45 -21.96
N ALA A 179 -15.05 16.72 -21.53
CA ALA A 179 -15.54 17.11 -20.21
C ALA A 179 -17.05 16.89 -20.05
N ILE A 180 -17.84 17.18 -21.09
CA ILE A 180 -19.29 16.89 -21.11
C ILE A 180 -19.55 15.38 -21.13
N SER A 181 -18.80 14.62 -21.91
CA SER A 181 -18.88 13.15 -21.87
C SER A 181 -18.58 12.62 -20.46
N LEU A 182 -17.61 13.20 -19.74
CA LEU A 182 -17.32 12.82 -18.35
C LEU A 182 -18.46 13.19 -17.39
N LEU A 183 -19.13 14.33 -17.57
CA LEU A 183 -20.35 14.66 -16.82
C LEU A 183 -21.47 13.63 -17.09
N GLY A 184 -21.57 13.11 -18.30
CA GLY A 184 -22.49 12.01 -18.62
C GLY A 184 -22.09 10.71 -17.93
N ALA A 185 -20.79 10.38 -17.91
CA ALA A 185 -20.27 9.24 -17.16
C ALA A 185 -20.55 9.36 -15.65
N ILE A 186 -20.48 10.57 -15.09
CA ILE A 186 -20.84 10.89 -13.71
C ILE A 186 -22.31 10.54 -13.42
N ILE A 187 -23.24 10.89 -14.32
CA ILE A 187 -24.65 10.47 -14.20
C ILE A 187 -24.73 8.93 -14.18
N GLY A 188 -24.01 8.26 -15.07
CA GLY A 188 -23.94 6.79 -15.11
C GLY A 188 -23.48 6.19 -13.79
N ILE A 189 -22.37 6.66 -13.23
CA ILE A 189 -21.85 6.23 -11.92
C ILE A 189 -22.87 6.49 -10.82
N SER A 190 -23.56 7.63 -10.88
CA SER A 190 -24.65 7.93 -9.94
C SER A 190 -25.78 6.92 -10.05
N LEU A 191 -26.23 6.55 -11.25
CA LEU A 191 -27.26 5.52 -11.41
C LEU A 191 -26.83 4.16 -10.86
N LEU A 192 -25.56 3.78 -11.05
CA LEU A 192 -25.02 2.53 -10.50
C LEU A 192 -24.98 2.50 -8.97
N THR A 193 -24.79 3.67 -8.37
CA THR A 193 -24.74 3.86 -6.90
C THR A 193 -26.05 4.39 -6.32
N SER A 194 -27.13 4.40 -7.12
CA SER A 194 -28.45 4.84 -6.70
C SER A 194 -29.11 3.75 -5.83
N PRO A 195 -29.90 4.11 -4.81
CA PRO A 195 -30.68 3.14 -4.03
C PRO A 195 -31.82 2.49 -4.82
N ILE A 196 -32.11 2.98 -6.03
CA ILE A 196 -33.17 2.42 -6.88
C ILE A 196 -32.60 1.25 -7.68
N GLU A 197 -33.21 0.07 -7.55
CA GLU A 197 -32.90 -1.05 -8.43
C GLU A 197 -33.35 -0.72 -9.86
N THR A 198 -32.41 -0.81 -10.79
CA THR A 198 -32.66 -0.51 -12.21
C THR A 198 -32.00 -1.56 -13.08
N PRO A 199 -32.50 -1.80 -14.31
CA PRO A 199 -31.84 -2.68 -15.28
C PRO A 199 -30.38 -2.26 -15.57
N PHE A 200 -30.06 -0.98 -15.36
CA PHE A 200 -28.72 -0.42 -15.54
C PHE A 200 -27.65 -1.09 -14.66
N LEU A 201 -28.03 -1.60 -13.47
CA LEU A 201 -27.11 -2.28 -12.55
C LEU A 201 -26.50 -3.56 -13.15
N LYS A 202 -27.23 -4.24 -14.04
CA LYS A 202 -26.76 -5.48 -14.71
C LYS A 202 -25.75 -5.22 -15.82
N MET A 203 -25.64 -3.97 -16.27
CA MET A 203 -24.78 -3.57 -17.38
C MET A 203 -24.00 -2.29 -17.02
N PRO A 204 -23.08 -2.33 -16.02
CA PRO A 204 -22.48 -1.13 -15.45
C PRO A 204 -21.69 -0.31 -16.47
N VAL A 205 -20.80 -0.97 -17.22
CA VAL A 205 -19.98 -0.31 -18.25
C VAL A 205 -20.84 0.29 -19.35
N GLN A 206 -21.86 -0.42 -19.84
CA GLN A 206 -22.75 0.07 -20.89
C GLN A 206 -23.59 1.26 -20.39
N THR A 207 -24.00 1.25 -19.13
CA THR A 207 -24.71 2.38 -18.50
C THR A 207 -23.84 3.63 -18.49
N VAL A 208 -22.60 3.52 -18.01
CA VAL A 208 -21.66 4.67 -17.96
C VAL A 208 -21.37 5.20 -19.36
N LEU A 209 -21.09 4.32 -20.33
CA LEU A 209 -20.84 4.71 -21.72
C LEU A 209 -22.09 5.32 -22.38
N GLY A 210 -23.25 4.73 -22.18
CA GLY A 210 -24.52 5.21 -22.73
C GLY A 210 -24.86 6.61 -22.22
N MET A 211 -24.69 6.87 -20.93
CA MET A 211 -24.91 8.21 -20.36
C MET A 211 -23.85 9.22 -20.82
N ALA A 212 -22.58 8.81 -20.96
CA ALA A 212 -21.51 9.64 -21.49
C ALA A 212 -21.78 10.09 -22.93
N ILE A 213 -22.17 9.15 -23.80
CA ILE A 213 -22.49 9.41 -25.21
C ILE A 213 -23.80 10.19 -25.32
N GLY A 214 -24.82 9.81 -24.54
CA GLY A 214 -26.14 10.45 -24.55
C GLY A 214 -26.07 11.93 -24.19
N LEU A 215 -25.44 12.28 -23.06
CA LEU A 215 -25.31 13.68 -22.65
C LEU A 215 -24.47 14.48 -23.66
N TRP A 216 -23.37 13.91 -24.15
CA TRP A 216 -22.55 14.54 -25.18
C TRP A 216 -23.33 14.83 -26.46
N GLY A 217 -24.12 13.87 -26.96
CA GLY A 217 -24.93 14.01 -28.17
C GLY A 217 -26.02 15.07 -28.02
N VAL A 218 -26.77 15.03 -26.91
CA VAL A 218 -27.83 16.00 -26.60
C VAL A 218 -27.26 17.42 -26.47
N TRP A 219 -26.14 17.57 -25.77
CA TRP A 219 -25.47 18.86 -25.61
C TRP A 219 -24.92 19.38 -26.94
N LEU A 220 -24.25 18.54 -27.73
CA LEU A 220 -23.66 18.97 -29.01
C LEU A 220 -24.74 19.36 -30.02
N GLY A 221 -25.82 18.57 -30.12
CA GLY A 221 -26.96 18.87 -30.99
C GLY A 221 -27.74 20.11 -30.51
N GLY A 222 -28.01 20.21 -29.21
CA GLY A 222 -28.75 21.32 -28.62
C GLY A 222 -28.00 22.65 -28.75
N THR A 223 -26.69 22.67 -28.51
CA THR A 223 -25.85 23.87 -28.70
C THR A 223 -25.77 24.31 -30.15
N HIS A 224 -25.74 23.35 -31.09
CA HIS A 224 -25.77 23.66 -32.52
C HIS A 224 -27.10 24.29 -32.96
N LEU A 225 -28.23 23.72 -32.50
CA LEU A 225 -29.56 24.27 -32.75
C LEU A 225 -29.71 25.68 -32.15
N LEU A 226 -29.21 25.89 -30.94
CA LEU A 226 -29.23 27.19 -30.27
C LEU A 226 -28.34 28.22 -30.95
N ASN A 227 -27.18 27.82 -31.49
CA ASN A 227 -26.41 28.69 -32.39
C ASN A 227 -27.28 29.15 -33.56
N ARG A 228 -27.89 28.21 -34.30
CA ARG A 228 -28.67 28.53 -35.50
C ARG A 228 -29.87 29.43 -35.22
N THR A 229 -30.54 29.25 -34.09
CA THR A 229 -31.70 30.04 -33.69
C THR A 229 -31.33 31.41 -33.12
N LEU A 230 -30.32 31.49 -32.24
CA LEU A 230 -29.91 32.74 -31.59
C LEU A 230 -28.89 33.56 -32.41
N ARG A 231 -28.37 33.00 -33.50
CA ARG A 231 -27.30 33.58 -34.35
C ARG A 231 -26.08 34.02 -33.54
N ARG A 232 -25.67 33.17 -32.58
CA ARG A 232 -24.52 33.40 -31.68
C ARG A 232 -23.40 32.43 -31.97
N ASP A 233 -22.18 32.78 -31.57
CA ASP A 233 -21.04 31.90 -31.67
C ASP A 233 -21.31 30.53 -31.01
N TRP A 234 -21.16 29.45 -31.78
CA TRP A 234 -21.48 28.09 -31.34
C TRP A 234 -20.63 27.69 -30.14
N ARG A 235 -19.34 28.01 -30.17
CA ARG A 235 -18.42 27.68 -29.10
C ARG A 235 -18.79 28.37 -27.79
N ASN A 236 -19.08 29.67 -27.82
CA ASN A 236 -19.52 30.41 -26.63
C ASN A 236 -20.87 29.88 -26.10
N THR A 237 -21.80 29.55 -27.00
CA THR A 237 -23.08 28.93 -26.62
C THR A 237 -22.85 27.58 -25.94
N ALA A 238 -21.94 26.78 -26.47
CA ALA A 238 -21.57 25.48 -25.92
C ALA A 238 -20.89 25.59 -24.56
N GLU A 239 -19.94 26.53 -24.39
CA GLU A 239 -19.29 26.82 -23.10
C GLU A 239 -20.28 27.32 -22.04
N CYS A 240 -21.25 28.15 -22.45
CA CYS A 240 -22.32 28.65 -21.58
C CYS A 240 -23.21 27.52 -21.05
N ILE A 241 -23.72 26.66 -21.95
CA ILE A 241 -24.56 25.52 -21.57
C ILE A 241 -23.76 24.52 -20.72
N ALA A 242 -22.47 24.33 -21.02
CA ALA A 242 -21.60 23.47 -20.23
C ALA A 242 -21.51 23.92 -18.75
N VAL A 243 -21.49 25.23 -18.48
CA VAL A 243 -21.55 25.76 -17.11
C VAL A 243 -22.88 25.41 -16.44
N GLY A 244 -23.99 25.50 -17.15
CA GLY A 244 -25.31 25.05 -16.66
C GLY A 244 -25.36 23.57 -16.27
N CYS A 245 -24.52 22.73 -16.89
CA CYS A 245 -24.41 21.30 -16.58
C CYS A 245 -23.50 20.97 -15.37
N LEU A 246 -22.69 21.91 -14.87
CA LEU A 246 -21.77 21.65 -13.74
C LEU A 246 -22.44 21.12 -12.46
N PRO A 247 -23.67 21.52 -12.08
CA PRO A 247 -24.32 20.96 -10.88
C PRO A 247 -24.50 19.43 -10.93
N LEU A 248 -24.50 18.81 -12.11
CA LEU A 248 -24.50 17.33 -12.24
C LEU A 248 -23.31 16.67 -11.54
N SER A 249 -22.22 17.41 -11.30
CA SER A 249 -21.04 16.90 -10.61
C SER A 249 -21.26 16.54 -9.14
N ILE A 250 -22.36 16.98 -8.52
CA ILE A 250 -22.69 16.63 -7.13
C ILE A 250 -23.36 15.25 -7.00
N LEU A 251 -23.94 14.73 -8.09
CA LEU A 251 -24.72 13.50 -8.08
C LEU A 251 -23.99 12.30 -7.41
N PRO A 252 -22.69 12.05 -7.66
CA PRO A 252 -21.98 10.92 -7.05
C PRO A 252 -21.87 10.98 -5.51
N VAL A 253 -22.05 12.16 -4.90
CA VAL A 253 -22.03 12.34 -3.43
C VAL A 253 -23.10 11.50 -2.74
N GLN A 254 -24.18 11.14 -3.44
CA GLN A 254 -25.19 10.24 -2.88
C GLN A 254 -24.63 8.89 -2.42
N SER A 255 -23.53 8.42 -3.02
CA SER A 255 -22.91 7.13 -2.66
C SER A 255 -22.35 7.11 -1.24
N ILE A 256 -22.20 8.29 -0.61
CA ILE A 256 -21.76 8.47 0.78
C ILE A 256 -22.96 8.48 1.74
N LEU A 257 -24.17 8.75 1.23
CA LEU A 257 -25.36 8.98 2.04
C LEU A 257 -26.09 7.69 2.41
N TRP A 258 -25.80 6.57 1.76
CA TRP A 258 -26.49 5.30 2.01
C TRP A 258 -25.64 4.11 1.58
N TRP A 259 -25.91 2.95 2.18
CA TRP A 259 -25.50 1.65 1.68
C TRP A 259 -26.38 0.54 2.27
N GLU A 260 -26.30 -0.66 1.68
CA GLU A 260 -27.00 -1.86 2.15
C GLU A 260 -26.05 -3.04 2.32
N VAL A 261 -26.45 -3.96 3.19
CA VAL A 261 -25.74 -5.21 3.45
C VAL A 261 -26.66 -6.37 3.11
N TYR A 262 -26.15 -7.28 2.29
CA TYR A 262 -26.82 -8.50 1.86
C TYR A 262 -26.08 -9.71 2.39
N GLN A 263 -26.82 -10.76 2.69
CA GLN A 263 -26.31 -12.05 3.10
C GLN A 263 -27.20 -13.15 2.52
N GLY A 264 -26.60 -14.06 1.73
CA GLY A 264 -27.37 -15.12 1.05
C GLY A 264 -28.44 -14.57 0.10
N GLY A 265 -28.21 -13.36 -0.47
CA GLY A 265 -29.18 -12.66 -1.32
C GLY A 265 -30.30 -11.93 -0.58
N GLN A 266 -30.37 -12.01 0.75
CA GLN A 266 -31.33 -11.26 1.57
C GLN A 266 -30.70 -9.99 2.13
N GLN A 267 -31.44 -8.88 2.12
CA GLN A 267 -31.00 -7.63 2.73
C GLN A 267 -31.16 -7.73 4.25
N ILE A 268 -30.05 -7.63 5.00
CA ILE A 268 -30.04 -7.77 6.46
C ILE A 268 -29.84 -6.43 7.18
N ALA A 269 -29.20 -5.45 6.55
CA ALA A 269 -29.00 -4.13 7.13
C ALA A 269 -29.02 -3.02 6.08
N ARG A 270 -29.39 -1.82 6.50
CA ARG A 270 -29.33 -0.58 5.71
C ARG A 270 -28.76 0.54 6.56
N TYR A 271 -27.82 1.28 6.00
CA TYR A 271 -27.15 2.39 6.66
C TYR A 271 -27.40 3.69 5.90
N GLY A 272 -27.44 4.81 6.64
CA GLY A 272 -27.63 6.15 6.08
C GLY A 272 -29.07 6.49 5.69
N PHE A 273 -29.22 7.55 4.88
CA PHE A 273 -30.50 8.17 4.53
C PHE A 273 -30.81 7.99 3.04
N SER A 274 -31.23 6.79 2.64
CA SER A 274 -31.56 6.48 1.24
C SER A 274 -32.60 7.42 0.62
N LYS A 275 -33.55 7.93 1.42
CA LYS A 275 -34.52 8.95 0.97
C LYS A 275 -33.84 10.25 0.53
N VAL A 276 -32.80 10.70 1.23
CA VAL A 276 -32.03 11.91 0.86
C VAL A 276 -31.23 11.63 -0.42
N ALA A 277 -30.65 10.44 -0.55
CA ALA A 277 -29.99 10.02 -1.78
C ALA A 277 -30.94 10.02 -2.99
N ILE A 278 -32.17 9.50 -2.83
CA ILE A 278 -33.21 9.51 -3.88
C ILE A 278 -33.58 10.95 -4.26
N LEU A 279 -33.77 11.83 -3.28
CA LEU A 279 -34.14 13.23 -3.50
C LEU A 279 -33.03 14.05 -4.16
N LEU A 280 -31.77 13.60 -4.11
CA LEU A 280 -30.64 14.32 -4.71
C LEU A 280 -30.78 14.44 -6.23
N PHE A 281 -31.31 13.42 -6.91
CA PHE A 281 -31.53 13.47 -8.36
C PHE A 281 -32.50 14.58 -8.79
N PRO A 282 -33.78 14.59 -8.35
CA PRO A 282 -34.73 15.64 -8.75
C PRO A 282 -34.29 17.04 -8.27
N ALA A 283 -33.67 17.14 -7.09
CA ALA A 283 -33.11 18.41 -6.61
C ALA A 283 -32.00 18.92 -7.54
N THR A 284 -31.07 18.03 -7.94
CA THR A 284 -29.99 18.40 -8.86
C THR A 284 -30.53 18.77 -10.24
N VAL A 285 -31.53 18.05 -10.76
CA VAL A 285 -32.19 18.41 -12.03
C VAL A 285 -32.80 19.81 -11.95
N MET A 286 -33.49 20.15 -10.86
CA MET A 286 -34.03 21.50 -10.65
C MET A 286 -32.91 22.56 -10.65
N VAL A 287 -31.80 22.31 -9.94
CA VAL A 287 -30.64 23.22 -9.92
C VAL A 287 -30.03 23.37 -11.31
N VAL A 288 -29.91 22.29 -12.08
CA VAL A 288 -29.43 22.34 -13.47
C VAL A 288 -30.37 23.16 -14.34
N VAL A 289 -31.69 22.98 -14.22
CA VAL A 289 -32.67 23.78 -14.98
C VAL A 289 -32.55 25.27 -14.66
N VAL A 290 -32.45 25.63 -13.38
CA VAL A 290 -32.25 27.02 -12.95
C VAL A 290 -30.92 27.58 -13.44
N ALA A 291 -29.84 26.81 -13.32
CA ALA A 291 -28.50 27.21 -13.79
C ALA A 291 -28.46 27.38 -15.32
N MET A 292 -29.09 26.47 -16.06
CA MET A 292 -29.24 26.56 -17.52
C MET A 292 -30.06 27.77 -17.92
N PHE A 293 -31.18 28.04 -17.24
CA PHE A 293 -31.99 29.23 -17.49
C PHE A 293 -31.18 30.51 -17.29
N TRP A 294 -30.45 30.63 -16.18
CA TRP A 294 -29.58 31.78 -15.91
C TRP A 294 -28.44 31.93 -16.92
N ALA A 295 -27.81 30.81 -17.30
CA ALA A 295 -26.75 30.80 -18.31
C ALA A 295 -27.29 31.30 -19.66
N LEU A 296 -28.45 30.79 -20.10
CA LEU A 296 -29.12 31.23 -21.32
C LEU A 296 -29.58 32.68 -21.25
N TYR A 297 -30.18 33.10 -20.13
CA TYR A 297 -30.58 34.50 -19.90
C TYR A 297 -29.38 35.44 -20.02
N SER A 298 -28.26 35.10 -19.39
CA SER A 298 -27.01 35.88 -19.48
C SER A 298 -26.37 35.84 -20.87
N LEU A 299 -26.60 34.80 -21.67
CA LEU A 299 -26.13 34.73 -23.06
C LEU A 299 -26.93 35.69 -23.95
N VAL A 300 -28.24 35.79 -23.71
CA VAL A 300 -29.15 36.68 -24.44
C VAL A 300 -28.91 38.14 -24.06
N ASN A 301 -28.77 38.42 -22.76
CA ASN A 301 -28.67 39.77 -22.24
C ASN A 301 -27.23 40.30 -22.34
N LYS A 302 -26.97 41.29 -23.22
CA LYS A 302 -25.63 41.80 -23.61
C LYS A 302 -24.82 42.46 -22.46
N SER A 303 -25.33 42.50 -21.25
CA SER A 303 -24.78 43.28 -20.13
C SER A 303 -23.45 42.74 -19.55
N ARG A 304 -23.06 41.49 -19.81
CA ARG A 304 -21.84 40.90 -19.22
C ARG A 304 -21.02 40.06 -20.21
N ASN A 305 -19.78 40.48 -20.49
CA ASN A 305 -18.77 39.64 -21.16
C ASN A 305 -18.24 38.58 -20.18
N ILE A 306 -18.95 37.46 -20.05
CA ILE A 306 -18.53 36.34 -19.19
C ILE A 306 -17.65 35.38 -19.99
N ALA A 307 -16.45 35.08 -19.48
CA ALA A 307 -15.54 34.08 -20.05
C ALA A 307 -15.97 32.66 -19.64
N TRP A 308 -17.06 32.17 -20.22
CA TRP A 308 -17.70 30.89 -19.87
C TRP A 308 -16.73 29.70 -19.87
N GLY A 309 -15.87 29.56 -20.88
CA GLY A 309 -14.88 28.47 -20.91
C GLY A 309 -13.88 28.49 -19.76
N THR A 310 -13.47 29.67 -19.28
CA THR A 310 -12.57 29.79 -18.11
C THR A 310 -13.31 29.41 -16.82
N LEU A 311 -14.57 29.84 -16.69
CA LEU A 311 -15.41 29.48 -15.55
C LEU A 311 -15.62 27.96 -15.52
N PHE A 312 -16.09 27.38 -16.63
CA PHE A 312 -16.28 25.93 -16.75
C PHE A 312 -15.01 25.16 -16.42
N GLY A 313 -13.88 25.53 -17.04
CA GLY A 313 -12.61 24.84 -16.83
C GLY A 313 -12.15 24.87 -15.37
N ARG A 314 -12.31 26.00 -14.67
CA ARG A 314 -11.95 26.10 -13.24
C ARG A 314 -12.80 25.16 -12.38
N TRP A 315 -14.11 25.19 -12.53
CA TRP A 315 -15.01 24.35 -11.73
C TRP A 315 -14.85 22.87 -12.06
N PHE A 316 -14.75 22.53 -13.34
CA PHE A 316 -14.59 21.16 -13.78
C PHE A 316 -13.33 20.52 -13.19
N TRP A 317 -12.19 21.21 -13.28
CA TRP A 317 -10.92 20.67 -12.79
C TRP A 317 -10.75 20.79 -11.27
N LEU A 318 -11.25 21.84 -10.63
CA LEU A 318 -11.07 22.04 -9.19
C LEU A 318 -12.14 21.35 -8.32
N LEU A 319 -13.30 21.00 -8.89
CA LEU A 319 -14.42 20.42 -8.14
C LEU A 319 -14.91 19.11 -8.76
N THR A 320 -15.32 19.12 -10.04
CA THR A 320 -15.96 17.96 -10.67
C THR A 320 -15.07 16.73 -10.70
N VAL A 321 -13.82 16.88 -11.14
CA VAL A 321 -12.86 15.75 -11.20
C VAL A 321 -12.52 15.22 -9.80
N PRO A 322 -12.17 16.06 -8.80
CA PRO A 322 -12.01 15.63 -7.41
C PRO A 322 -13.20 14.87 -6.83
N LEU A 323 -14.44 15.37 -7.04
CA LEU A 323 -15.65 14.69 -6.56
C LEU A 323 -15.85 13.32 -7.22
N LEU A 324 -15.57 13.22 -8.52
CA LEU A 324 -15.60 11.95 -9.25
C LEU A 324 -14.56 10.97 -8.68
N LEU A 325 -13.30 11.41 -8.50
CA LEU A 325 -12.23 10.58 -7.95
C LEU A 325 -12.56 10.11 -6.54
N TYR A 326 -13.10 11.01 -5.70
CA TYR A 326 -13.56 10.66 -4.36
C TYR A 326 -14.66 9.59 -4.42
N ALA A 327 -15.70 9.82 -5.22
CA ALA A 327 -16.83 8.89 -5.31
C ALA A 327 -16.42 7.53 -5.87
N LEU A 328 -15.50 7.49 -6.84
CA LEU A 328 -14.95 6.25 -7.37
C LEU A 328 -14.18 5.46 -6.31
N ALA A 329 -13.36 6.14 -5.50
CA ALA A 329 -12.51 5.55 -4.48
C ALA A 329 -13.24 5.21 -3.16
N TYR A 330 -14.33 5.90 -2.86
CA TYR A 330 -15.09 5.69 -1.63
C TYR A 330 -15.68 4.28 -1.59
N SER A 331 -15.34 3.55 -0.52
CA SER A 331 -15.88 2.23 -0.21
C SER A 331 -16.60 2.31 1.14
N PRO A 332 -17.93 2.15 1.17
CA PRO A 332 -18.64 2.16 2.43
C PRO A 332 -18.36 0.92 3.30
N ASN A 333 -17.93 -0.19 2.71
CA ASN A 333 -17.82 -1.47 3.43
C ASN A 333 -16.94 -1.40 4.71
N ILE A 334 -17.55 -1.64 5.86
CA ILE A 334 -16.90 -1.75 7.19
C ILE A 334 -16.79 -3.20 7.68
N HIS A 335 -17.38 -4.16 6.98
CA HIS A 335 -17.43 -5.57 7.35
C HIS A 335 -16.17 -6.28 6.84
N ARG A 336 -15.33 -6.69 7.79
CA ARG A 336 -14.07 -7.42 7.59
C ARG A 336 -13.66 -8.00 8.95
N PRO A 337 -12.81 -9.04 8.99
CA PRO A 337 -12.27 -9.56 10.25
C PRO A 337 -11.74 -8.43 11.15
N LEU A 338 -11.94 -8.60 12.45
CA LEU A 338 -11.47 -7.64 13.45
C LEU A 338 -9.96 -7.74 13.62
N ASP A 339 -9.27 -6.62 13.60
CA ASP A 339 -7.83 -6.54 13.85
C ASP A 339 -7.60 -5.91 15.22
N LEU A 340 -7.50 -6.77 16.24
CA LEU A 340 -7.37 -6.36 17.63
C LEU A 340 -6.07 -5.61 17.93
N PHE A 341 -5.06 -5.72 17.06
CA PHE A 341 -3.80 -5.00 17.13
C PHE A 341 -3.97 -3.58 16.57
N HIS A 342 -4.17 -3.45 15.25
CA HIS A 342 -4.13 -2.13 14.58
C HIS A 342 -5.34 -1.26 14.89
N GLU A 343 -6.51 -1.86 15.14
CA GLU A 343 -7.68 -1.07 15.57
C GLU A 343 -7.53 -0.70 17.05
N GLY A 344 -6.88 -1.57 17.84
CA GLY A 344 -6.47 -1.34 19.22
C GLY A 344 -5.59 -0.09 19.39
N GLU A 345 -4.68 0.16 18.43
CA GLU A 345 -3.84 1.35 18.43
C GLU A 345 -4.61 2.67 18.45
N ARG A 346 -5.87 2.65 18.00
CA ARG A 346 -6.71 3.85 17.89
C ARG A 346 -7.73 3.92 19.01
N VAL A 347 -8.47 2.82 19.21
CA VAL A 347 -9.59 2.81 20.16
C VAL A 347 -9.14 2.87 21.61
N THR A 348 -8.00 2.26 21.96
CA THR A 348 -7.56 2.16 23.36
C THR A 348 -6.99 3.47 23.89
N PRO A 349 -6.10 4.17 23.15
CA PRO A 349 -5.72 5.53 23.50
C PRO A 349 -6.90 6.50 23.58
N ALA A 350 -7.85 6.41 22.65
CA ALA A 350 -9.05 7.24 22.69
C ALA A 350 -9.90 6.95 23.94
N HIS A 351 -10.06 5.69 24.30
CA HIS A 351 -10.80 5.27 25.49
C HIS A 351 -10.15 5.80 26.78
N ALA A 352 -8.83 5.67 26.91
CA ALA A 352 -8.09 6.18 28.06
C ALA A 352 -8.18 7.71 28.18
N ILE A 353 -8.07 8.44 27.07
CA ILE A 353 -8.22 9.91 27.06
C ILE A 353 -9.64 10.33 27.43
N MET A 354 -10.67 9.61 26.96
CA MET A 354 -12.06 9.87 27.38
C MET A 354 -12.28 9.63 28.87
N ALA A 355 -11.52 8.72 29.47
CA ALA A 355 -11.53 8.48 30.91
C ALA A 355 -10.69 9.50 31.71
N GLY A 356 -10.11 10.52 31.05
CA GLY A 356 -9.33 11.59 31.69
C GLY A 356 -7.81 11.38 31.64
N GLY A 357 -7.32 10.35 30.96
CA GLY A 357 -5.90 10.09 30.78
C GLY A 357 -5.21 11.17 29.93
N ILE A 358 -4.02 11.59 30.35
CA ILE A 358 -3.19 12.56 29.62
C ILE A 358 -2.31 11.82 28.60
N PRO A 359 -2.32 12.21 27.31
CA PRO A 359 -1.48 11.60 26.28
C PRO A 359 0.00 11.53 26.67
N TYR A 360 0.66 10.43 26.31
CA TYR A 360 2.07 10.08 26.54
C TYR A 360 2.48 9.85 27.99
N ARG A 361 1.86 10.55 28.95
CA ARG A 361 2.05 10.33 30.39
C ARG A 361 1.27 9.13 30.88
N ASP A 362 -0.05 9.12 30.65
CA ASP A 362 -0.94 8.08 31.16
C ASP A 362 -1.26 7.03 30.08
N ILE A 363 -1.05 7.36 28.80
CA ILE A 363 -1.26 6.44 27.68
C ILE A 363 -0.36 6.82 26.48
N VAL A 364 0.47 5.91 25.99
CA VAL A 364 1.36 6.17 24.84
C VAL A 364 0.76 5.71 23.52
N PHE A 365 1.20 6.25 22.39
CA PHE A 365 0.85 5.78 21.03
C PHE A 365 1.92 6.23 20.03
N VAL A 366 2.08 5.51 18.93
CA VAL A 366 3.31 5.57 18.13
C VAL A 366 3.24 6.55 16.96
N HIS A 367 2.13 6.59 16.23
CA HIS A 367 2.09 7.31 14.96
C HIS A 367 1.92 8.81 15.18
N GLY A 368 0.85 9.20 15.85
CA GLY A 368 0.53 10.61 16.08
C GLY A 368 -0.87 10.78 16.63
N PHE A 369 -1.08 11.90 17.34
CA PHE A 369 -2.32 12.13 18.09
C PHE A 369 -3.57 12.04 17.21
N LEU A 370 -3.57 12.62 16.00
CA LEU A 370 -4.77 12.57 15.15
C LEU A 370 -4.97 11.21 14.47
N ARG A 371 -3.89 10.47 14.17
CA ARG A 371 -4.00 9.14 13.52
C ARG A 371 -4.47 8.05 14.48
N ASP A 372 -3.95 8.07 15.71
CA ASP A 372 -4.18 7.04 16.70
C ASP A 372 -5.43 7.41 17.54
N PRO A 373 -5.36 8.17 18.65
CA PRO A 373 -6.57 8.48 19.42
C PRO A 373 -7.53 9.45 18.73
N GLY A 374 -7.04 10.44 17.99
CA GLY A 374 -7.84 11.57 17.53
C GLY A 374 -8.94 11.20 16.53
N VAL A 375 -8.64 10.28 15.61
CA VAL A 375 -9.66 9.74 14.68
C VAL A 375 -10.72 8.94 15.43
N ALA A 376 -10.32 8.13 16.42
CA ALA A 376 -11.28 7.38 17.24
C ALA A 376 -12.13 8.32 18.11
N LEU A 377 -11.53 9.34 18.75
CA LEU A 377 -12.25 10.38 19.50
C LEU A 377 -13.27 11.13 18.63
N ALA A 378 -12.91 11.47 17.40
CA ALA A 378 -13.83 12.08 16.45
C ALA A 378 -14.95 11.11 16.05
N ALA A 379 -14.63 9.85 15.77
CA ALA A 379 -15.61 8.83 15.41
C ALA A 379 -16.60 8.55 16.53
N PHE A 380 -16.13 8.47 17.78
CA PHE A 380 -16.96 8.21 18.96
C PHE A 380 -17.96 9.35 19.22
N ARG A 381 -17.59 10.60 18.88
CA ARG A 381 -18.50 11.75 18.96
C ARG A 381 -19.50 11.82 17.81
N LEU A 382 -19.12 11.40 16.61
CA LEU A 382 -19.96 11.50 15.40
C LEU A 382 -20.96 10.35 15.27
N PHE A 383 -20.60 9.15 15.73
CA PHE A 383 -21.40 7.94 15.57
C PHE A 383 -21.78 7.36 16.93
N ALA A 384 -20.88 6.58 17.53
CA ALA A 384 -20.96 6.00 18.86
C ALA A 384 -19.57 5.41 19.21
N PRO A 385 -19.24 5.16 20.50
CA PRO A 385 -18.00 4.52 20.90
C PRO A 385 -17.97 3.04 20.46
N SER A 386 -17.63 2.81 19.19
CA SER A 386 -17.55 1.46 18.60
C SER A 386 -16.47 1.37 17.53
N VAL A 387 -15.98 0.15 17.28
CA VAL A 387 -15.06 -0.14 16.17
C VAL A 387 -15.73 0.15 14.81
N ALA A 388 -17.02 -0.14 14.67
CA ALA A 388 -17.79 0.24 13.49
C ALA A 388 -17.71 1.75 13.20
N GLY A 389 -17.91 2.59 14.23
CA GLY A 389 -17.80 4.05 14.09
C GLY A 389 -16.42 4.51 13.64
N LEU A 390 -15.35 3.91 14.19
CA LEU A 390 -13.98 4.16 13.74
C LEU A 390 -13.81 3.82 12.25
N ARG A 391 -14.23 2.63 11.83
CA ARG A 391 -14.13 2.19 10.43
C ARG A 391 -14.91 3.11 9.49
N MET A 392 -16.11 3.55 9.89
CA MET A 392 -16.91 4.51 9.11
C MET A 392 -16.15 5.82 8.86
N LEU A 393 -15.53 6.39 9.90
CA LEU A 393 -14.77 7.63 9.74
C LEU A 393 -13.51 7.43 8.88
N GLU A 394 -12.77 6.33 9.08
CA GLU A 394 -11.60 6.02 8.27
C GLU A 394 -11.94 5.84 6.79
N GLN A 395 -13.07 5.17 6.47
CA GLN A 395 -13.55 5.02 5.10
C GLN A 395 -13.96 6.36 4.46
N LEU A 396 -14.41 7.34 5.24
CA LEU A 396 -14.66 8.70 4.74
C LEU A 396 -13.35 9.46 4.48
N LEU A 397 -12.31 9.25 5.28
CA LEU A 397 -11.03 9.94 5.12
C LEU A 397 -10.17 9.34 4.00
N SER A 398 -10.25 8.03 3.78
CA SER A 398 -9.39 7.29 2.84
C SER A 398 -9.36 7.87 1.40
N PRO A 399 -10.50 8.20 0.75
CA PRO A 399 -10.50 8.72 -0.61
C PRO A 399 -9.84 10.10 -0.77
N LEU A 400 -9.68 10.86 0.34
CA LEU A 400 -9.02 12.16 0.31
C LEU A 400 -7.58 12.06 -0.17
N VAL A 401 -6.89 10.94 0.08
CA VAL A 401 -5.51 10.70 -0.42
C VAL A 401 -5.46 10.86 -1.93
N LEU A 402 -6.40 10.26 -2.64
CA LEU A 402 -6.48 10.32 -4.10
C LEU A 402 -6.78 11.73 -4.59
N VAL A 403 -7.66 12.45 -3.88
CA VAL A 403 -8.04 13.84 -4.20
C VAL A 403 -6.87 14.80 -4.02
N VAL A 404 -6.15 14.74 -2.90
CA VAL A 404 -4.99 15.63 -2.68
C VAL A 404 -3.83 15.27 -3.59
N THR A 405 -3.67 13.98 -3.94
CA THR A 405 -2.72 13.53 -4.96
C THR A 405 -3.06 14.13 -6.33
N TYR A 406 -4.35 14.17 -6.71
CA TYR A 406 -4.81 14.84 -7.92
C TYR A 406 -4.45 16.33 -7.91
N TYR A 407 -4.67 17.05 -6.80
CA TYR A 407 -4.32 18.47 -6.73
C TYR A 407 -2.82 18.72 -6.83
N LEU A 408 -1.99 17.91 -6.16
CA LEU A 408 -0.54 17.97 -6.30
C LEU A 408 -0.12 17.72 -7.76
N ALA A 409 -0.71 16.70 -8.40
CA ALA A 409 -0.43 16.40 -9.79
C ALA A 409 -0.91 17.49 -10.76
N SER A 410 -2.04 18.14 -10.47
CA SER A 410 -2.58 19.25 -11.25
C SER A 410 -1.62 20.43 -11.26
N VAL A 411 -1.02 20.78 -10.12
CA VAL A 411 -0.07 21.90 -10.04
C VAL A 411 1.30 21.56 -10.65
N CYS A 412 1.76 20.31 -10.56
CA CYS A 412 3.07 19.90 -11.10
C CYS A 412 3.05 19.55 -12.60
N LEU A 413 2.03 18.82 -13.06
CA LEU A 413 1.96 18.21 -14.39
C LEU A 413 0.87 18.83 -15.28
N GLY A 414 -0.07 19.57 -14.70
CA GLY A 414 -1.27 20.07 -15.37
C GLY A 414 -2.44 19.09 -15.31
N ASN A 415 -3.67 19.62 -15.43
CA ASN A 415 -4.91 18.91 -15.09
C ASN A 415 -5.14 17.59 -15.85
N LYS A 416 -4.72 17.50 -17.12
CA LYS A 416 -4.91 16.30 -17.94
C LYS A 416 -4.05 15.14 -17.44
N TRP A 417 -2.77 15.40 -17.18
CA TRP A 417 -1.85 14.42 -16.63
C TRP A 417 -2.19 14.07 -15.19
N ALA A 418 -2.70 15.04 -14.43
CA ALA A 418 -3.17 14.81 -13.07
C ALA A 418 -4.29 13.78 -13.00
N LEU A 419 -5.32 13.93 -13.85
CA LEU A 419 -6.42 12.96 -13.92
C LEU A 419 -5.90 11.56 -14.28
N LEU A 420 -5.06 11.46 -15.32
CA LEU A 420 -4.48 10.19 -15.76
C LEU A 420 -3.64 9.54 -14.65
N TYR A 421 -2.78 10.32 -14.00
CA TYR A 421 -1.95 9.85 -12.90
C TYR A 421 -2.81 9.34 -11.73
N SER A 422 -3.81 10.11 -11.29
CA SER A 422 -4.71 9.71 -10.22
C SER A 422 -5.48 8.43 -10.55
N LEU A 423 -5.98 8.29 -11.78
CA LEU A 423 -6.65 7.05 -12.19
C LEU A 423 -5.70 5.85 -12.16
N LEU A 424 -4.42 6.02 -12.53
CA LEU A 424 -3.42 4.95 -12.49
C LEU A 424 -3.03 4.56 -11.06
N VAL A 425 -2.98 5.54 -10.15
CA VAL A 425 -2.83 5.28 -8.71
C VAL A 425 -4.04 4.51 -8.21
N PHE A 426 -5.25 4.91 -8.61
CA PHE A 426 -6.48 4.28 -8.17
C PHE A 426 -6.65 2.84 -8.67
N THR A 427 -6.26 2.54 -9.91
CA THR A 427 -6.23 1.16 -10.43
C THR A 427 -5.09 0.33 -9.84
N GLY A 428 -4.24 0.89 -8.96
CA GLY A 428 -3.13 0.18 -8.34
C GLY A 428 -1.97 -0.10 -9.31
N PHE A 429 -1.91 0.57 -10.47
CA PHE A 429 -0.78 0.50 -11.38
C PHE A 429 0.44 1.25 -10.82
N TRP A 430 0.21 2.42 -10.24
CA TRP A 430 1.25 3.16 -9.52
C TRP A 430 1.07 2.99 -8.01
N HIS A 431 2.11 2.47 -7.35
CA HIS A 431 2.13 2.26 -5.91
C HIS A 431 2.27 3.60 -5.18
N THR A 432 1.16 4.18 -4.73
CA THR A 432 1.20 5.34 -3.81
C THR A 432 0.81 4.88 -2.42
N PHE A 433 1.43 5.46 -1.40
CA PHE A 433 1.07 5.22 -0.01
C PHE A 433 -0.40 5.61 0.22
N TYR A 434 -1.29 4.61 0.30
CA TYR A 434 -2.75 4.80 0.31
C TYR A 434 -3.31 4.79 1.73
N GLU A 435 -2.83 5.69 2.56
CA GLU A 435 -3.34 5.89 3.91
C GLU A 435 -3.58 7.38 4.16
N TRP A 436 -4.73 7.71 4.78
CA TRP A 436 -5.17 9.10 4.96
C TRP A 436 -4.19 9.94 5.78
N ARG A 437 -3.30 9.32 6.57
CA ARG A 437 -2.28 10.03 7.38
C ARG A 437 -1.32 10.90 6.58
N ILE A 438 -1.12 10.62 5.28
CA ILE A 438 -0.23 11.40 4.41
C ILE A 438 -0.90 12.66 3.83
N VAL A 439 -2.22 12.83 4.01
CA VAL A 439 -3.00 13.93 3.42
C VAL A 439 -2.40 15.31 3.75
N PRO A 440 -2.07 15.66 5.01
CA PRO A 440 -1.48 16.96 5.33
C PRO A 440 -0.12 17.18 4.64
N SER A 441 0.69 16.14 4.49
CA SER A 441 1.98 16.21 3.80
C SER A 441 1.82 16.52 2.31
N ILE A 442 0.87 15.87 1.63
CA ILE A 442 0.59 16.15 0.22
C ILE A 442 0.04 17.57 0.03
N ILE A 443 -0.81 18.04 0.94
CA ILE A 443 -1.30 19.43 0.93
C ILE A 443 -0.15 20.41 1.14
N THR A 444 0.78 20.11 2.06
CA THR A 444 2.00 20.92 2.28
C THR A 444 2.81 21.05 1.01
N LEU A 445 3.10 19.93 0.33
CA LEU A 445 3.82 19.93 -0.95
C LEU A 445 3.07 20.75 -2.01
N THR A 446 1.75 20.60 -2.10
CA THR A 446 0.90 21.35 -3.04
C THR A 446 0.98 22.85 -2.79
N CYS A 447 0.91 23.27 -1.53
CA CYS A 447 1.06 24.67 -1.13
C CYS A 447 2.44 25.22 -1.52
N LEU A 448 3.52 24.47 -1.29
CA LEU A 448 4.87 24.92 -1.67
C LEU A 448 5.07 25.02 -3.19
N VAL A 449 4.52 24.08 -3.96
CA VAL A 449 4.52 24.17 -5.43
C VAL A 449 3.73 25.40 -5.90
N LEU A 450 2.56 25.67 -5.30
CA LEU A 450 1.78 26.88 -5.58
C LEU A 450 2.52 28.16 -5.18
N TYR A 451 3.30 28.14 -4.10
CA TYR A 451 4.17 29.25 -3.74
C TYR A 451 5.27 29.46 -4.80
N ILE A 452 5.94 28.40 -5.27
CA ILE A 452 6.97 28.47 -6.32
C ILE A 452 6.43 29.14 -7.59
N TYR A 453 5.19 28.82 -8.00
CA TYR A 453 4.59 29.37 -9.21
C TYR A 453 3.89 30.72 -9.02
N LYS A 454 3.14 30.91 -7.92
CA LYS A 454 2.26 32.07 -7.71
C LYS A 454 2.88 33.16 -6.84
N ARG A 455 3.92 32.83 -6.06
CA ARG A 455 4.65 33.76 -5.18
C ARG A 455 3.78 34.49 -4.14
N ARG A 456 2.64 33.90 -3.74
CA ARG A 456 1.76 34.47 -2.71
C ARG A 456 2.05 33.84 -1.35
N LEU A 457 2.27 34.67 -0.33
CA LEU A 457 2.63 34.22 1.03
C LEU A 457 1.58 33.33 1.68
N ILE A 458 0.30 33.44 1.31
CA ILE A 458 -0.76 32.55 1.81
C ILE A 458 -0.43 31.06 1.60
N TRP A 459 0.30 30.72 0.54
CA TRP A 459 0.72 29.35 0.29
C TRP A 459 1.89 28.91 1.18
N ALA A 460 2.77 29.83 1.57
CA ALA A 460 3.79 29.54 2.59
C ALA A 460 3.14 29.34 3.96
N VAL A 461 2.16 30.18 4.31
CA VAL A 461 1.34 30.04 5.54
C VAL A 461 0.62 28.69 5.55
N GLY A 462 -0.04 28.33 4.45
CA GLY A 462 -0.66 27.02 4.29
C GLY A 462 0.34 25.88 4.44
N GLY A 463 1.52 25.99 3.83
CA GLY A 463 2.60 25.00 3.97
C GLY A 463 3.01 24.79 5.43
N GLY A 464 3.18 25.86 6.20
CA GLY A 464 3.54 25.77 7.62
C GLY A 464 2.44 25.15 8.48
N LEU A 465 1.19 25.57 8.27
CA LEU A 465 0.02 25.02 8.96
C LEU A 465 -0.15 23.51 8.68
N PHE A 466 -0.08 23.10 7.42
CA PHE A 466 -0.23 21.69 7.06
C PHE A 466 0.99 20.83 7.43
N THR A 467 2.18 21.43 7.59
CA THR A 467 3.33 20.73 8.20
C THR A 467 3.06 20.45 9.67
N PHE A 468 2.52 21.41 10.41
CA PHE A 468 2.09 21.19 11.79
C PHE A 468 1.00 20.11 11.89
N LEU A 469 -0.01 20.16 11.02
CA LEU A 469 -1.02 19.10 10.95
C LEU A 469 -0.41 17.74 10.58
N ALA A 470 0.62 17.70 9.72
CA ALA A 470 1.33 16.46 9.42
C ALA A 470 2.00 15.88 10.67
N LEU A 471 2.67 16.72 11.48
CA LEU A 471 3.26 16.30 12.76
C LEU A 471 2.22 15.79 13.76
N LEU A 472 1.04 16.41 13.82
CA LEU A 472 -0.05 15.95 14.68
C LEU A 472 -0.71 14.65 14.20
N VAL A 473 -0.83 14.46 12.89
CA VAL A 473 -1.40 13.25 12.29
C VAL A 473 -0.44 12.09 12.41
N SER A 474 0.81 12.27 11.99
CA SER A 474 1.82 11.21 12.01
C SER A 474 3.18 11.87 12.21
N PHE A 475 3.74 11.77 13.40
CA PHE A 475 4.96 12.47 13.80
C PHE A 475 6.14 12.18 12.88
N ASP A 476 6.32 10.91 12.53
CA ASP A 476 7.32 10.41 11.59
C ASP A 476 7.17 10.97 10.16
N VAL A 477 5.97 10.93 9.57
CA VAL A 477 5.67 11.52 8.25
C VAL A 477 5.79 13.04 8.32
N GLY A 478 5.39 13.63 9.45
CA GLY A 478 5.49 15.06 9.74
C GLY A 478 6.94 15.54 9.80
N ILE A 479 7.84 14.81 10.45
CA ILE A 479 9.28 15.13 10.47
C ILE A 479 9.88 15.07 9.08
N VAL A 480 9.58 14.01 8.33
CA VAL A 480 10.03 13.90 6.93
C VAL A 480 9.55 15.10 6.11
N THR A 481 8.28 15.49 6.29
CA THR A 481 7.70 16.67 5.63
C THR A 481 8.42 17.95 6.07
N LEU A 482 8.64 18.13 7.37
CA LEU A 482 9.29 19.31 7.94
C LEU A 482 10.71 19.46 7.42
N VAL A 483 11.54 18.41 7.47
CA VAL A 483 12.93 18.44 6.99
C VAL A 483 12.97 18.77 5.50
N ALA A 484 12.15 18.11 4.69
CA ALA A 484 12.09 18.35 3.26
C ALA A 484 11.67 19.79 2.92
N CYS A 485 10.65 20.31 3.61
CA CYS A 485 10.09 21.63 3.38
C CYS A 485 10.96 22.75 3.92
N MET A 486 11.63 22.55 5.05
CA MET A 486 12.58 23.50 5.63
C MET A 486 13.83 23.61 4.76
N ALA A 487 14.40 22.48 4.32
CA ALA A 487 15.53 22.46 3.38
C ALA A 487 15.17 23.20 2.09
N LEU A 488 13.96 22.98 1.54
CA LEU A 488 13.50 23.70 0.35
C LEU A 488 13.27 25.19 0.63
N SER A 489 12.65 25.57 1.74
CA SER A 489 12.39 26.97 2.08
C SER A 489 13.68 27.76 2.24
N VAL A 490 14.68 27.14 2.88
CA VAL A 490 16.05 27.66 3.00
C VAL A 490 16.72 27.72 1.62
N ALA A 491 16.63 26.68 0.79
CA ALA A 491 17.21 26.71 -0.56
C ALA A 491 16.59 27.81 -1.45
N LEU A 492 15.26 27.96 -1.42
CA LEU A 492 14.53 29.05 -2.08
C LEU A 492 14.98 30.42 -1.57
N SER A 493 15.46 30.50 -0.33
CA SER A 493 16.02 31.72 0.25
C SER A 493 17.41 32.08 -0.32
N PHE A 494 18.14 31.18 -0.97
CA PHE A 494 19.46 31.48 -1.52
C PHE A 494 19.45 32.00 -2.97
N GLY A 495 18.31 31.98 -3.68
CA GLY A 495 18.17 32.54 -5.05
C GLY A 495 18.33 34.07 -5.13
N GLU A 496 18.27 34.70 -6.31
CA GLU A 496 18.63 36.12 -6.55
C GLU A 496 17.78 37.23 -5.84
N TRP A 497 16.94 36.91 -4.84
CA TRP A 497 15.80 37.76 -4.44
C TRP A 497 15.84 38.31 -3.00
N ARG A 498 16.80 39.19 -2.65
CA ARG A 498 17.15 39.53 -1.24
C ARG A 498 16.02 39.85 -0.23
N LYS A 499 14.95 40.59 -0.57
CA LYS A 499 13.89 41.01 0.40
C LYS A 499 12.72 40.04 0.59
N ILE A 500 12.41 39.20 -0.39
CA ILE A 500 11.26 38.26 -0.35
C ILE A 500 11.60 36.99 0.48
N LYS A 501 12.88 36.75 0.73
CA LYS A 501 13.42 35.53 1.37
C LYS A 501 13.05 35.37 2.84
N LEU A 502 13.19 36.44 3.64
CA LEU A 502 12.89 36.39 5.07
C LEU A 502 11.37 36.25 5.31
N MET A 503 10.56 37.00 4.57
CA MET A 503 9.09 36.91 4.68
C MET A 503 8.57 35.53 4.31
N LEU A 504 9.18 34.83 3.35
CA LEU A 504 8.84 33.44 3.02
C LEU A 504 9.08 32.51 4.21
N ILE A 505 10.29 32.55 4.77
CA ILE A 505 10.68 31.70 5.90
C ILE A 505 9.76 31.99 7.09
N LEU A 506 9.53 33.27 7.41
CA LEU A 506 8.63 33.68 8.48
C LEU A 506 7.18 33.24 8.22
N ALA A 507 6.67 33.41 7.00
CA ALA A 507 5.30 33.00 6.66
C ALA A 507 5.09 31.48 6.80
N TYR A 508 6.12 30.67 6.54
CA TYR A 508 6.07 29.23 6.79
C TYR A 508 6.25 28.89 8.28
N LEU A 509 7.21 29.53 8.97
CA LEU A 509 7.54 29.19 10.35
C LEU A 509 6.49 29.68 11.37
N ILE A 510 5.87 30.86 11.18
CA ILE A 510 4.90 31.42 12.13
C ILE A 510 3.75 30.44 12.46
N PRO A 511 2.97 29.92 11.47
CA PRO A 511 1.87 29.00 11.79
C PRO A 511 2.37 27.68 12.38
N LEU A 512 3.53 27.19 11.94
CA LEU A 512 4.15 25.99 12.50
C LEU A 512 4.54 26.20 13.98
N SER A 513 5.25 27.28 14.28
CA SER A 513 5.67 27.66 15.64
C SER A 513 4.49 27.94 16.54
N LEU A 514 3.43 28.58 16.05
CA LEU A 514 2.21 28.81 16.82
C LEU A 514 1.53 27.48 17.19
N GLY A 515 1.43 26.56 16.23
CA GLY A 515 0.89 25.22 16.49
C GLY A 515 1.72 24.46 17.52
N ILE A 516 3.05 24.44 17.36
CA ILE A 516 3.96 23.81 18.33
C ILE A 516 3.85 24.47 19.70
N ALA A 517 3.76 25.80 19.77
CA ALA A 517 3.60 26.52 21.03
C ALA A 517 2.31 26.11 21.76
N CYS A 518 1.19 25.96 21.05
CA CYS A 518 -0.05 25.45 21.66
C CYS A 518 0.11 24.05 22.24
N VAL A 519 0.82 23.15 21.54
CA VAL A 519 1.13 21.80 22.04
C VAL A 519 2.00 21.87 23.28
N VAL A 520 3.07 22.67 23.26
CA VAL A 520 3.98 22.84 24.41
C VAL A 520 3.23 23.42 25.60
N ILE A 521 2.40 24.45 25.42
CA ILE A 521 1.60 25.05 26.50
C ILE A 521 0.67 24.00 27.12
N TYR A 522 -0.05 23.23 26.29
CA TYR A 522 -0.94 22.18 26.76
C TYR A 522 -0.17 21.13 27.60
N PHE A 523 0.91 20.55 27.05
CA PHE A 523 1.66 19.51 27.74
C PHE A 523 2.42 20.02 28.97
N THR A 524 2.84 21.29 28.99
CA THR A 524 3.42 21.93 30.18
C THR A 524 2.36 22.08 31.26
N SER A 525 1.17 22.59 30.92
CA SER A 525 0.05 22.73 31.87
C SER A 525 -0.44 21.40 32.45
N ALA A 526 -0.26 20.32 31.69
CA ALA A 526 -0.62 18.96 32.07
C ALA A 526 0.50 18.20 32.83
N GLY A 527 1.68 18.80 33.03
CA GLY A 527 2.84 18.12 33.61
C GLY A 527 3.33 16.92 32.80
N ALA A 528 3.16 16.97 31.47
CA ALA A 528 3.39 15.87 30.54
C ALA A 528 4.38 16.20 29.41
N LEU A 529 5.06 17.36 29.46
CA LEU A 529 6.01 17.78 28.43
C LEU A 529 7.22 16.84 28.34
N ASP A 530 7.78 16.43 29.47
CA ASP A 530 8.94 15.51 29.51
C ASP A 530 8.56 14.12 28.98
N TRP A 531 7.35 13.67 29.26
CA TRP A 531 6.79 12.41 28.74
C TRP A 531 6.58 12.44 27.23
N LEU A 532 6.05 13.55 26.72
CA LEU A 532 5.92 13.78 25.27
C LEU A 532 7.30 13.72 24.60
N TRP A 533 8.27 14.45 25.13
CA TRP A 533 9.61 14.55 24.54
C TRP A 533 10.34 13.21 24.57
N SER A 534 10.37 12.55 25.74
CA SER A 534 11.06 11.27 25.92
C SER A 534 10.49 10.19 25.00
N TRP A 535 9.16 10.10 24.89
CA TRP A 535 8.51 9.12 24.04
C TRP A 535 8.87 9.32 22.56
N HIS A 536 8.76 10.55 22.04
CA HIS A 536 9.09 10.82 20.63
C HIS A 536 10.56 10.63 20.32
N TRP A 537 11.46 10.97 21.26
CA TRP A 537 12.88 10.71 21.12
C TRP A 537 13.16 9.20 21.05
N GLN A 538 12.61 8.42 21.98
CA GLN A 538 12.70 6.96 21.99
C GLN A 538 12.20 6.38 20.66
N ILE A 539 11.00 6.77 20.21
CA ILE A 539 10.43 6.33 18.94
C ILE A 539 11.37 6.64 17.77
N LEU A 540 11.94 7.85 17.66
CA LEU A 540 12.88 8.16 16.57
C LEU A 540 14.15 7.30 16.63
N THR A 541 14.68 7.05 17.82
CA THR A 541 15.88 6.21 18.00
C THR A 541 15.61 4.74 17.68
N VAL A 542 14.47 4.22 18.13
CA VAL A 542 14.07 2.81 17.94
C VAL A 542 13.62 2.55 16.51
N TYR A 543 12.89 3.47 15.87
CA TYR A 543 12.51 3.32 14.47
C TYR A 543 13.74 3.25 13.56
N ARG A 544 14.85 3.92 13.88
CA ARG A 544 16.11 3.76 13.15
C ARG A 544 16.59 2.30 13.20
N ASP A 545 16.44 1.64 14.34
CA ASP A 545 16.97 0.31 14.58
C ASP A 545 16.01 -0.79 14.09
N TRP A 546 14.68 -0.58 14.16
CA TRP A 546 13.67 -1.37 13.42
C TRP A 546 13.84 -1.23 11.91
N ASN A 547 14.22 -0.04 11.45
CA ASN A 547 14.51 0.28 10.05
C ASN A 547 15.91 -0.14 9.59
N GLY A 548 16.73 -0.67 10.49
CA GLY A 548 18.14 -0.96 10.23
C GLY A 548 18.45 -2.41 9.90
N MET A 549 17.46 -3.31 9.81
CA MET A 549 17.76 -4.72 9.49
C MET A 549 18.46 -4.84 8.14
N PRO A 550 19.62 -5.52 8.07
CA PRO A 550 20.37 -5.65 6.83
C PRO A 550 19.54 -6.41 5.80
N PHE A 551 19.54 -5.90 4.57
CA PHE A 551 19.03 -6.57 3.37
C PHE A 551 19.63 -7.98 3.25
N PRO A 552 18.89 -9.07 3.48
CA PRO A 552 19.34 -10.39 3.06
C PRO A 552 18.72 -10.59 1.68
N VAL A 553 19.21 -9.88 0.66
CA VAL A 553 18.64 -10.06 -0.68
C VAL A 553 19.51 -11.04 -1.45
N SER A 554 19.03 -12.27 -1.52
CA SER A 554 19.53 -13.25 -2.47
C SER A 554 19.24 -12.79 -3.92
N PRO A 555 20.03 -13.23 -4.92
CA PRO A 555 19.79 -12.88 -6.33
C PRO A 555 18.39 -13.23 -6.85
N GLY A 556 17.74 -14.28 -6.29
CA GLY A 556 16.36 -14.65 -6.63
C GLY A 556 15.31 -13.67 -6.09
N GLU A 557 15.59 -13.02 -4.96
CA GLU A 557 14.72 -12.03 -4.31
C GLU A 557 14.80 -10.65 -5.00
N LEU A 558 15.94 -10.30 -5.61
CA LEU A 558 16.11 -9.12 -6.47
C LEU A 558 15.13 -9.09 -7.65
N GLY A 559 14.81 -10.25 -8.22
CA GLY A 559 13.82 -10.39 -9.30
C GLY A 559 12.39 -10.02 -8.88
N GLN A 560 12.03 -10.29 -7.62
CA GLN A 560 10.73 -9.92 -7.05
C GLN A 560 10.70 -8.46 -6.56
N ALA A 561 11.86 -7.90 -6.23
CA ALA A 561 12.02 -6.55 -5.68
C ALA A 561 12.36 -5.47 -6.71
N TRP A 562 12.27 -5.71 -8.03
CA TRP A 562 12.70 -4.74 -9.06
C TRP A 562 12.05 -3.35 -8.93
N TRP A 563 10.83 -3.26 -8.38
CA TRP A 563 10.16 -1.99 -8.04
C TRP A 563 10.91 -1.15 -7.01
N SER A 564 11.64 -1.77 -6.08
CA SER A 564 12.50 -1.08 -5.12
C SER A 564 13.64 -0.31 -5.80
N LEU A 565 14.08 -0.74 -6.99
CA LEU A 565 15.11 -0.06 -7.78
C LEU A 565 14.56 1.15 -8.56
N PHE A 566 13.25 1.24 -8.74
CA PHE A 566 12.62 2.30 -9.52
C PHE A 566 12.85 3.68 -8.89
N SER A 567 12.72 3.80 -7.57
CA SER A 567 12.93 5.06 -6.86
C SER A 567 14.38 5.57 -6.93
N PRO A 568 15.42 4.76 -6.67
CA PRO A 568 16.81 5.13 -6.91
C PRO A 568 17.08 5.58 -8.35
N LEU A 569 16.61 4.83 -9.34
CA LEU A 569 16.86 5.14 -10.76
C LEU A 569 16.26 6.49 -11.16
N VAL A 570 15.00 6.75 -10.78
CA VAL A 570 14.37 8.05 -11.06
C VAL A 570 15.05 9.18 -10.26
N SER A 571 15.50 8.91 -9.03
CA SER A 571 16.23 9.89 -8.22
C SER A 571 17.56 10.27 -8.87
N VAL A 572 18.31 9.31 -9.41
CA VAL A 572 19.54 9.56 -10.19
C VAL A 572 19.24 10.40 -11.43
N ALA A 573 18.19 10.06 -12.19
CA ALA A 573 17.79 10.85 -13.36
C ALA A 573 17.42 12.31 -12.98
N ALA A 574 16.73 12.50 -11.85
CA ALA A 574 16.39 13.81 -11.32
C ALA A 574 17.65 14.60 -10.90
N MET A 575 18.57 13.96 -10.16
CA MET A 575 19.85 14.56 -9.75
C MET A 575 20.66 15.01 -10.97
N ILE A 576 20.82 14.15 -11.97
CA ILE A 576 21.51 14.51 -13.23
C ILE A 576 20.84 15.71 -13.88
N THR A 577 19.50 15.72 -13.97
CA THR A 577 18.75 16.82 -14.59
C THR A 577 18.94 18.14 -13.82
N LEU A 578 18.91 18.10 -12.49
CA LEU A 578 19.12 19.27 -11.64
C LEU A 578 20.57 19.79 -11.75
N THR A 579 21.55 18.89 -11.70
CA THR A 579 22.98 19.23 -11.87
C THR A 579 23.25 19.85 -13.24
N LEU A 580 22.71 19.27 -14.31
CA LEU A 580 22.82 19.84 -15.66
C LEU A 580 22.13 21.21 -15.75
N SER A 581 20.98 21.38 -15.09
CA SER A 581 20.27 22.68 -15.04
C SER A 581 21.09 23.73 -14.30
N PHE A 582 21.75 23.35 -13.21
CA PHE A 582 22.63 24.21 -12.43
C PHE A 582 23.89 24.60 -13.22
N ILE A 583 24.62 23.63 -13.77
CA ILE A 583 25.85 23.84 -14.56
C ILE A 583 25.56 24.73 -15.79
N LYS A 584 24.44 24.48 -16.48
CA LYS A 584 24.02 25.26 -17.65
C LYS A 584 23.40 26.62 -17.30
N LYS A 585 23.30 26.98 -16.01
CA LYS A 585 22.64 28.20 -15.51
C LYS A 585 21.19 28.35 -16.02
N ARG A 586 20.47 27.23 -16.15
CA ARG A 586 19.06 27.15 -16.60
C ARG A 586 18.11 26.79 -15.45
N TRP A 587 18.43 27.19 -14.23
CA TRP A 587 17.60 26.89 -13.07
C TRP A 587 16.25 27.60 -13.16
N SER A 588 15.16 26.83 -13.10
CA SER A 588 13.80 27.34 -13.31
C SER A 588 12.87 27.00 -12.15
N ALA A 589 11.62 27.50 -12.19
CA ALA A 589 10.58 27.06 -11.26
C ALA A 589 10.38 25.54 -11.30
N GLN A 590 10.53 24.91 -12.48
CA GLN A 590 10.45 23.45 -12.60
C GLN A 590 11.59 22.75 -11.87
N SER A 591 12.81 23.31 -11.90
CA SER A 591 13.96 22.76 -11.16
C SER A 591 13.68 22.72 -9.66
N TRP A 592 13.01 23.75 -9.12
CA TRP A 592 12.56 23.77 -7.72
C TRP A 592 11.50 22.69 -7.43
N VAL A 593 10.54 22.48 -8.32
CA VAL A 593 9.51 21.44 -8.17
C VAL A 593 10.16 20.04 -8.22
N VAL A 594 11.06 19.79 -9.17
CA VAL A 594 11.79 18.52 -9.28
C VAL A 594 12.65 18.28 -8.03
N LEU A 595 13.33 19.30 -7.51
CA LEU A 595 14.09 19.19 -6.27
C LEU A 595 13.19 18.84 -5.08
N LEU A 596 12.04 19.51 -4.94
CA LEU A 596 11.07 19.20 -3.87
C LEU A 596 10.59 17.75 -3.94
N LEU A 597 10.19 17.30 -5.12
CA LEU A 597 9.72 15.93 -5.33
C LEU A 597 10.83 14.89 -5.16
N LEU A 598 12.08 15.22 -5.52
CA LEU A 598 13.24 14.37 -5.27
C LEU A 598 13.49 14.20 -3.77
N VAL A 599 13.49 15.30 -3.00
CA VAL A 599 13.70 15.23 -1.55
C VAL A 599 12.56 14.45 -0.88
N ALA A 600 11.30 14.69 -1.28
CA ALA A 600 10.16 13.92 -0.79
C ALA A 600 10.28 12.43 -1.14
N ASN A 601 10.71 12.11 -2.37
CA ASN A 601 10.91 10.73 -2.81
C ASN A 601 12.02 10.02 -2.01
N LEU A 602 13.17 10.66 -1.82
CA LEU A 602 14.28 10.10 -1.06
C LEU A 602 13.93 9.88 0.42
N ALA A 603 13.25 10.86 1.03
CA ALA A 603 12.89 10.77 2.45
C ALA A 603 11.84 9.69 2.73
N LEU A 604 10.92 9.43 1.78
CA LEU A 604 9.92 8.37 1.91
C LEU A 604 10.40 7.00 1.40
N PHE A 605 11.40 6.96 0.52
CA PHE A 605 11.96 5.71 0.00
C PHE A 605 12.58 4.83 1.09
N ASN A 606 13.32 5.43 2.02
CA ASN A 606 13.94 4.70 3.14
C ASN A 606 12.92 3.91 3.98
N ARG A 607 11.68 4.42 4.06
CA ARG A 607 10.59 3.78 4.81
C ARG A 607 10.03 2.52 4.15
N GLY A 608 10.01 2.47 2.81
CA GLY A 608 9.45 1.33 2.07
C GLY A 608 10.40 0.13 1.99
N LEU A 609 11.70 0.36 2.14
CA LEU A 609 12.72 -0.70 2.06
C LEU A 609 12.70 -1.67 3.26
N VAL A 610 12.25 -1.20 4.43
CA VAL A 610 12.30 -1.98 5.67
C VAL A 610 11.02 -2.78 5.89
N SER A 611 9.87 -2.19 5.54
CA SER A 611 8.57 -2.87 5.64
C SER A 611 8.40 -4.02 4.63
N GLY A 612 9.36 -4.22 3.71
CA GLY A 612 9.14 -4.82 2.40
C GLY A 612 9.00 -6.34 2.32
N TYR A 613 9.37 -7.13 3.34
CA TYR A 613 9.38 -8.60 3.20
C TYR A 613 8.35 -9.35 4.05
N VAL A 614 7.99 -8.87 5.24
CA VAL A 614 7.35 -9.77 6.23
C VAL A 614 5.82 -9.83 6.13
N TYR A 615 5.14 -8.78 5.64
CA TYR A 615 3.67 -8.78 5.55
C TYR A 615 3.21 -8.02 4.32
N GLY A 616 2.19 -8.55 3.62
CA GLY A 616 1.68 -8.12 2.31
C GLY A 616 1.15 -6.68 2.17
N SER A 617 1.73 -5.69 2.83
CA SER A 617 1.34 -4.28 2.75
C SER A 617 1.84 -3.63 1.45
N ALA A 618 1.09 -2.63 0.96
CA ALA A 618 1.43 -1.82 -0.22
C ALA A 618 2.76 -1.03 -0.10
N LEU A 619 3.45 -1.13 1.04
CA LEU A 619 4.79 -0.58 1.27
C LEU A 619 5.89 -1.35 0.51
N LYS A 620 5.61 -2.57 0.01
CA LYS A 620 6.53 -3.44 -0.75
C LYS A 620 7.31 -2.77 -1.89
N ALA A 621 6.80 -1.67 -2.46
CA ALA A 621 7.42 -1.05 -3.62
C ALA A 621 8.42 0.07 -3.29
N GLY A 622 8.34 0.71 -2.12
CA GLY A 622 9.15 1.88 -1.70
C GLY A 622 9.14 3.10 -2.63
N SER A 623 8.48 3.04 -3.79
CA SER A 623 8.60 3.98 -4.90
C SER A 623 7.44 4.96 -5.00
N HIS A 624 6.93 5.42 -3.85
CA HIS A 624 5.68 6.19 -3.76
C HIS A 624 5.63 7.48 -4.60
N PHE A 625 6.73 8.22 -4.70
CA PHE A 625 6.81 9.44 -5.50
C PHE A 625 7.61 9.28 -6.79
N ALA A 626 8.24 8.14 -7.04
CA ALA A 626 9.10 7.94 -8.20
C ALA A 626 8.34 8.06 -9.54
N PRO A 627 7.14 7.49 -9.72
CA PRO A 627 6.37 7.70 -10.95
C PRO A 627 6.01 9.16 -11.17
N PHE A 628 5.70 9.86 -10.07
CA PHE A 628 5.31 11.25 -10.10
C PHE A 628 6.50 12.17 -10.46
N LEU A 629 7.66 11.92 -9.85
CA LEU A 629 8.92 12.59 -10.15
C LEU A 629 9.34 12.35 -11.62
N LEU A 630 9.19 11.12 -12.12
CA LEU A 630 9.47 10.78 -13.51
C LEU A 630 8.60 11.60 -14.47
N LEU A 631 7.29 11.66 -14.25
CA LEU A 631 6.39 12.47 -15.07
C LEU A 631 6.73 13.96 -14.99
N ALA A 632 7.14 14.48 -13.82
CA ALA A 632 7.55 15.87 -13.65
C ALA A 632 8.85 16.22 -14.41
N LEU A 633 9.74 15.25 -14.64
CA LEU A 633 10.94 15.42 -15.48
C LEU A 633 10.59 15.49 -16.97
N PHE A 634 9.66 14.67 -17.44
CA PHE A 634 9.32 14.58 -18.85
C PHE A 634 8.30 15.63 -19.31
N PHE A 635 7.29 15.92 -18.47
CA PHE A 635 6.07 16.67 -18.82
C PHE A 635 5.78 17.83 -17.85
N PRO A 636 6.66 18.85 -17.79
CA PRO A 636 6.49 19.98 -16.90
C PRO A 636 5.28 20.86 -17.29
N SER A 637 4.46 21.27 -16.30
CA SER A 637 3.22 22.05 -16.54
C SER A 637 3.44 23.42 -17.20
N HIS A 638 4.67 23.96 -17.12
CA HIS A 638 5.01 25.33 -17.55
C HIS A 638 6.08 25.40 -18.66
N SER A 639 6.38 24.33 -19.40
CA SER A 639 7.34 24.44 -20.51
C SER A 639 6.76 25.18 -21.71
N SER A 640 7.45 26.24 -22.14
CA SER A 640 7.22 26.98 -23.41
C SER A 640 7.68 26.21 -24.66
N ILE A 641 8.16 24.98 -24.52
CA ILE A 641 8.73 24.18 -25.61
C ILE A 641 7.61 23.50 -26.39
N VAL A 642 7.18 24.15 -27.47
CA VAL A 642 6.11 23.72 -28.39
C VAL A 642 6.41 22.37 -29.09
N HIS A 643 7.63 21.86 -29.01
CA HIS A 643 8.14 20.75 -29.86
C HIS A 643 8.10 19.34 -29.23
N LYS A 644 7.56 19.13 -28.03
CA LYS A 644 7.48 17.80 -27.38
C LYS A 644 6.21 16.96 -27.66
N ARG A 645 5.39 17.37 -28.64
CA ARG A 645 4.05 16.78 -28.87
C ARG A 645 4.03 15.25 -29.14
N PRO A 646 4.96 14.64 -29.92
CA PRO A 646 4.87 13.21 -30.22
C PRO A 646 5.00 12.28 -29.01
N ALA A 647 6.02 12.51 -28.17
CA ALA A 647 6.32 11.66 -27.02
C ALA A 647 5.28 11.82 -25.91
N GLU A 648 4.78 13.04 -25.70
CA GLU A 648 3.67 13.33 -24.79
C GLU A 648 2.40 12.59 -25.19
N ILE A 649 2.02 12.68 -26.47
CA ILE A 649 0.82 11.99 -26.96
C ILE A 649 1.05 10.48 -26.85
N PHE A 650 2.20 9.94 -27.26
CA PHE A 650 2.53 8.52 -27.10
C PHE A 650 2.44 8.05 -25.65
N ALA A 651 3.08 8.76 -24.71
CA ALA A 651 3.04 8.41 -23.30
C ALA A 651 1.61 8.49 -22.72
N SER A 652 0.83 9.53 -23.07
CA SER A 652 -0.55 9.65 -22.61
C SER A 652 -1.43 8.51 -23.11
N VAL A 653 -1.20 8.07 -24.34
CA VAL A 653 -1.90 6.95 -24.99
C VAL A 653 -1.54 5.64 -24.32
N VAL A 654 -0.25 5.35 -24.12
CA VAL A 654 0.24 4.15 -23.44
C VAL A 654 -0.28 4.09 -22.01
N LEU A 655 -0.20 5.19 -21.26
CA LEU A 655 -0.70 5.24 -19.89
C LEU A 655 -2.24 5.14 -19.82
N SER A 656 -2.97 5.68 -20.80
CA SER A 656 -4.43 5.51 -20.87
C SER A 656 -4.81 4.06 -21.22
N LEU A 657 -3.99 3.33 -21.98
CA LEU A 657 -4.19 1.90 -22.21
C LEU A 657 -4.05 1.11 -20.92
N VAL A 658 -3.01 1.40 -20.14
CA VAL A 658 -2.77 0.73 -18.86
C VAL A 658 -3.97 0.84 -17.93
N LEU A 659 -4.74 1.94 -17.99
CA LEU A 659 -5.98 2.06 -17.22
C LEU A 659 -7.06 1.05 -17.62
N LEU A 660 -7.10 0.62 -18.87
CA LEU A 660 -8.18 -0.19 -19.41
C LEU A 660 -7.86 -1.69 -19.37
N PHE A 661 -6.59 -2.08 -19.21
CA PHE A 661 -6.16 -3.49 -19.20
C PHE A 661 -5.54 -3.88 -17.86
N PRO A 662 -5.84 -5.09 -17.35
CA PRO A 662 -5.15 -5.60 -16.20
C PRO A 662 -3.68 -5.79 -16.57
N THR A 663 -2.78 -5.17 -15.80
CA THR A 663 -1.34 -5.43 -15.95
C THR A 663 -0.91 -6.44 -14.88
N PRO A 664 0.04 -7.34 -15.19
CA PRO A 664 0.60 -8.28 -14.20
C PRO A 664 1.14 -7.59 -12.94
N ASN A 665 1.42 -6.28 -13.04
CA ASN A 665 2.02 -5.48 -12.00
C ASN A 665 1.00 -4.70 -11.14
N SER A 666 -0.30 -4.79 -11.41
CA SER A 666 -1.32 -4.10 -10.58
C SER A 666 -1.58 -4.87 -9.28
N LEU A 667 -1.35 -4.25 -8.11
CA LEU A 667 -1.54 -4.89 -6.79
C LEU A 667 -2.98 -5.36 -6.55
N THR A 668 -3.94 -4.62 -7.10
CA THR A 668 -5.36 -4.93 -6.98
C THR A 668 -5.83 -5.89 -8.08
N GLY A 669 -5.04 -6.08 -9.14
CA GLY A 669 -5.47 -6.72 -10.37
C GLY A 669 -6.54 -5.93 -11.15
N ARG A 670 -6.91 -4.71 -10.71
CA ARG A 670 -8.09 -3.98 -11.20
C ARG A 670 -7.73 -2.97 -12.29
N ASN A 671 -8.42 -3.04 -13.42
CA ASN A 671 -8.48 -1.96 -14.41
C ASN A 671 -9.73 -1.07 -14.20
N LEU A 672 -9.83 0.03 -14.94
CA LEU A 672 -10.92 1.00 -14.86
C LEU A 672 -12.30 0.40 -15.18
N LEU A 673 -12.38 -0.61 -16.06
CA LEU A 673 -13.64 -1.30 -16.36
C LEU A 673 -14.11 -2.16 -15.18
N GLN A 674 -13.18 -2.85 -14.52
CA GLN A 674 -13.48 -3.60 -13.29
C GLN A 674 -13.90 -2.66 -12.15
N VAL A 675 -13.24 -1.49 -12.03
CA VAL A 675 -13.66 -0.43 -11.10
C VAL A 675 -15.10 0.02 -11.36
N ILE A 676 -15.49 0.21 -12.63
CA ILE A 676 -16.87 0.58 -13.00
C ILE A 676 -17.85 -0.55 -12.69
N ASN A 677 -17.48 -1.80 -12.99
CA ASN A 677 -18.32 -2.97 -12.70
C ASN A 677 -18.54 -3.18 -11.20
N TRP A 678 -17.61 -2.75 -10.36
CA TRP A 678 -17.71 -2.82 -8.90
C TRP A 678 -18.59 -1.71 -8.29
N GLN A 679 -18.96 -0.67 -9.03
CA GLN A 679 -19.74 0.47 -8.49
C GLN A 679 -21.13 0.10 -7.92
N PRO A 680 -21.88 -0.88 -8.45
CA PRO A 680 -23.11 -1.34 -7.83
C PRO A 680 -22.89 -2.11 -6.53
N GLU A 681 -21.88 -2.98 -6.50
CA GLU A 681 -21.55 -3.86 -5.37
C GLU A 681 -20.97 -3.08 -4.20
N LYS A 682 -20.22 -1.98 -4.45
CA LYS A 682 -19.63 -1.23 -3.35
C LYS A 682 -20.68 -0.68 -2.36
N VAL A 683 -21.87 -0.28 -2.81
CA VAL A 683 -22.97 0.24 -1.96
C VAL A 683 -24.00 -0.82 -1.59
N ARG A 684 -23.90 -2.03 -2.15
CA ARG A 684 -24.73 -3.21 -1.85
C ARG A 684 -23.77 -4.33 -1.46
N VAL A 685 -23.27 -4.21 -0.24
CA VAL A 685 -22.19 -5.05 0.26
C VAL A 685 -22.74 -6.45 0.53
N ASP A 686 -22.30 -7.43 -0.24
CA ASP A 686 -22.58 -8.84 0.05
C ASP A 686 -21.53 -9.36 1.03
N ILE A 687 -21.99 -9.93 2.15
CA ILE A 687 -21.13 -10.57 3.15
C ILE A 687 -21.33 -12.09 3.10
N PRO A 688 -20.32 -12.88 3.51
CA PRO A 688 -20.45 -14.33 3.54
C PRO A 688 -21.64 -14.81 4.37
N ALA A 689 -22.31 -15.86 3.91
CA ALA A 689 -23.55 -16.38 4.49
C ALA A 689 -23.39 -16.88 5.93
N ASP A 690 -22.17 -17.27 6.31
CA ASP A 690 -21.84 -17.75 7.65
C ASP A 690 -21.51 -16.62 8.62
N TRP A 691 -21.23 -15.38 8.17
CA TRP A 691 -20.83 -14.30 9.07
C TRP A 691 -21.94 -13.92 10.04
N VAL A 692 -21.56 -13.65 11.28
CA VAL A 692 -22.49 -13.34 12.37
C VAL A 692 -22.14 -12.01 13.03
N GLN A 693 -23.13 -11.37 13.65
CA GLN A 693 -22.90 -10.18 14.46
C GLN A 693 -22.59 -10.62 15.91
N PRO A 694 -21.43 -10.27 16.48
CA PRO A 694 -21.12 -10.60 17.87
C PRO A 694 -21.98 -9.74 18.82
N ASN A 695 -22.36 -10.31 19.96
CA ASN A 695 -23.14 -9.60 20.99
C ASN A 695 -22.23 -8.73 21.88
N ILE A 696 -21.53 -7.76 21.27
CA ILE A 696 -20.60 -6.86 21.95
C ILE A 696 -20.89 -5.42 21.48
N GLU A 697 -21.43 -4.58 22.36
CA GLU A 697 -21.87 -3.22 22.02
C GLU A 697 -20.76 -2.39 21.34
N ARG A 698 -19.53 -2.49 21.85
CA ARG A 698 -18.37 -1.72 21.37
C ARG A 698 -17.75 -2.22 20.08
N VAL A 699 -18.16 -3.39 19.59
CA VAL A 699 -17.88 -3.80 18.20
C VAL A 699 -18.78 -3.00 17.26
N GLY A 700 -20.02 -2.73 17.67
CA GLY A 700 -21.05 -2.10 16.85
C GLY A 700 -21.65 -3.07 15.84
N PRO A 701 -22.30 -2.58 14.78
CA PRO A 701 -23.03 -3.41 13.83
C PRO A 701 -22.10 -4.07 12.78
N LEU A 702 -21.03 -4.74 13.24
CA LEU A 702 -20.11 -5.48 12.36
C LEU A 702 -20.49 -6.95 12.27
N PHE A 703 -20.50 -7.48 11.05
CA PHE A 703 -20.51 -8.92 10.80
C PHE A 703 -19.07 -9.44 10.75
N LEU A 704 -18.80 -10.54 11.44
CA LEU A 704 -17.49 -11.18 11.57
C LEU A 704 -17.59 -12.68 11.25
N PRO A 705 -16.48 -13.33 10.88
CA PRO A 705 -16.43 -14.79 10.77
C PRO A 705 -16.87 -15.49 12.07
N PRO A 706 -17.65 -16.58 12.04
CA PRO A 706 -18.19 -17.26 13.22
C PRO A 706 -17.17 -17.58 14.29
N HIS A 707 -16.04 -18.15 13.90
CA HIS A 707 -14.96 -18.49 14.82
C HIS A 707 -14.44 -17.25 15.53
N GLN A 708 -14.19 -16.16 14.79
CA GLN A 708 -13.71 -14.92 15.39
C GLN A 708 -14.77 -14.29 16.31
N ALA A 709 -16.05 -14.28 15.91
CA ALA A 709 -17.13 -13.75 16.73
C ALA A 709 -17.30 -14.54 18.04
N SER A 710 -17.22 -15.87 17.98
CA SER A 710 -17.28 -16.75 19.15
C SER A 710 -16.10 -16.50 20.09
N SER A 711 -14.86 -16.56 19.58
CA SER A 711 -13.65 -16.31 20.36
C SER A 711 -13.67 -14.92 21.00
N LEU A 712 -14.11 -13.90 20.26
CA LEU A 712 -14.20 -12.54 20.77
C LEU A 712 -15.25 -12.41 21.88
N THR A 713 -16.42 -13.03 21.72
CA THR A 713 -17.48 -13.02 22.75
C THR A 713 -17.02 -13.71 24.03
N GLU A 714 -16.31 -14.84 23.90
CA GLU A 714 -15.75 -15.57 25.02
C GLU A 714 -14.72 -14.75 25.80
N ILE A 715 -13.69 -14.22 25.12
CA ILE A 715 -12.63 -13.45 25.79
C ILE A 715 -13.15 -12.12 26.35
N THR A 716 -14.02 -11.41 25.63
CA THR A 716 -14.57 -10.14 26.14
C THR A 716 -15.55 -10.36 27.29
N GLY A 717 -16.33 -11.45 27.27
CA GLY A 717 -17.18 -11.84 28.40
C GLY A 717 -16.38 -12.15 29.65
N PHE A 718 -15.32 -12.95 29.51
CA PHE A 718 -14.38 -13.23 30.60
C PHE A 718 -13.75 -11.94 31.14
N LEU A 719 -13.14 -11.12 30.27
CA LEU A 719 -12.45 -9.90 30.68
C LEU A 719 -13.38 -8.84 31.25
N SER A 720 -14.64 -8.75 30.80
CA SER A 720 -15.60 -7.80 31.37
C SER A 720 -16.00 -8.16 32.81
N SER A 721 -15.83 -9.43 33.21
CA SER A 721 -16.06 -9.90 34.58
C SER A 721 -14.82 -9.83 35.47
N ALA A 722 -13.64 -9.65 34.87
CA ALA A 722 -12.40 -9.49 35.61
C ALA A 722 -12.34 -8.11 36.28
N GLU A 723 -11.71 -8.02 37.45
CA GLU A 723 -11.44 -6.73 38.12
C GLU A 723 -10.41 -5.90 37.35
N SER A 724 -9.38 -6.57 36.83
CA SER A 724 -8.30 -5.95 36.06
C SER A 724 -7.57 -7.01 35.24
N PHE A 725 -7.00 -6.59 34.12
CA PHE A 725 -6.09 -7.43 33.34
C PHE A 725 -5.01 -6.60 32.67
N TRP A 726 -3.91 -7.23 32.30
CA TRP A 726 -2.90 -6.64 31.41
C TRP A 726 -2.67 -7.50 30.16
N ASP A 727 -2.52 -6.84 29.02
CA ASP A 727 -2.38 -7.49 27.73
C ASP A 727 -0.91 -7.58 27.29
N PHE A 728 -0.29 -8.73 27.55
CA PHE A 728 1.02 -9.08 27.00
C PHE A 728 0.90 -9.63 25.57
N THR A 729 -0.25 -9.56 24.88
CA THR A 729 -0.47 -10.08 23.51
C THR A 729 -0.63 -9.02 22.42
N ASP A 730 -0.50 -7.72 22.71
CA ASP A 730 -0.62 -6.60 21.75
C ASP A 730 -2.04 -6.47 21.13
N HIS A 731 -3.03 -7.14 21.71
CA HIS A 731 -4.44 -7.07 21.32
C HIS A 731 -5.14 -5.92 22.05
N GLY A 732 -4.54 -4.73 21.98
CA GLY A 732 -4.92 -3.57 22.78
C GLY A 732 -6.40 -3.19 22.68
N ALA A 733 -7.08 -3.51 21.58
CA ALA A 733 -8.52 -3.29 21.41
C ALA A 733 -9.36 -3.95 22.51
N LEU A 734 -8.87 -5.02 23.15
CA LEU A 734 -9.57 -5.71 24.23
C LEU A 734 -9.88 -4.79 25.42
N TYR A 735 -8.98 -3.87 25.77
CA TYR A 735 -9.26 -2.85 26.80
C TYR A 735 -10.51 -2.04 26.48
N PHE A 736 -10.60 -1.55 25.24
CA PHE A 736 -11.78 -0.81 24.80
C PHE A 736 -13.03 -1.69 24.79
N LEU A 737 -12.94 -2.92 24.26
CA LEU A 737 -14.08 -3.82 24.10
C LEU A 737 -14.65 -4.34 25.44
N SER A 738 -13.80 -4.58 26.44
CA SER A 738 -14.20 -4.97 27.79
C SER A 738 -14.37 -3.79 28.76
N ASN A 739 -14.29 -2.54 28.27
CA ASN A 739 -14.41 -1.30 29.06
C ASN A 739 -13.41 -1.23 30.24
N HIS A 740 -12.17 -1.61 29.98
CA HIS A 740 -11.06 -1.52 30.93
C HIS A 740 -10.05 -0.45 30.50
N LEU A 741 -9.34 0.10 31.48
CA LEU A 741 -8.13 0.86 31.24
C LEU A 741 -6.91 -0.05 31.38
N SER A 742 -5.88 0.22 30.60
CA SER A 742 -4.59 -0.45 30.75
C SER A 742 -3.98 -0.10 32.11
N PRO A 743 -3.56 -1.09 32.94
CA PRO A 743 -2.86 -0.84 34.21
C PRO A 743 -1.55 -0.06 34.08
N THR A 744 -0.98 -0.04 32.87
CA THR A 744 0.23 0.72 32.55
C THR A 744 -0.07 1.68 31.40
N ARG A 745 0.75 2.72 31.20
CA ARG A 745 0.63 3.59 30.02
C ARG A 745 0.88 2.87 28.70
N PHE A 746 1.37 1.62 28.74
CA PHE A 746 1.63 0.76 27.61
C PHE A 746 0.54 -0.30 27.45
N TYR A 747 -0.46 0.00 26.61
CA TYR A 747 -1.52 -0.96 26.27
C TYR A 747 -1.09 -2.05 25.28
N ALA A 748 0.13 -1.95 24.73
CA ALA A 748 0.72 -2.91 23.82
C ALA A 748 2.23 -3.01 24.08
N THR A 749 2.75 -4.24 24.10
CA THR A 749 4.15 -4.60 24.39
C THR A 749 5.13 -4.18 23.31
N HIS A 750 4.69 -4.04 22.06
CA HIS A 750 5.57 -3.51 21.01
C HIS A 750 5.95 -2.03 21.22
N HIS A 751 5.38 -1.36 22.23
CA HIS A 751 5.84 -0.07 22.76
C HIS A 751 6.93 -0.21 23.83
N VAL A 752 7.05 -1.39 24.43
CA VAL A 752 7.88 -1.72 25.58
C VAL A 752 9.21 -2.30 25.10
N ILE A 753 9.99 -1.45 24.45
CA ILE A 753 11.19 -1.86 23.72
C ILE A 753 12.47 -1.70 24.55
N THR A 754 12.61 -0.58 25.27
CA THR A 754 13.84 -0.30 26.03
C THR A 754 13.81 -0.95 27.41
N ARG A 755 14.99 -1.08 28.03
CA ARG A 755 15.11 -1.58 29.42
C ARG A 755 14.28 -0.73 30.38
N GLU A 756 14.32 0.58 30.23
CA GLU A 756 13.60 1.54 31.06
C GLU A 756 12.09 1.36 30.93
N ASN A 757 11.59 1.16 29.70
CA ASN A 757 10.15 0.94 29.48
C ASN A 757 9.70 -0.39 30.10
N GLN A 758 10.51 -1.45 30.01
CA GLN A 758 10.21 -2.73 30.65
C GLN A 758 10.21 -2.61 32.17
N GLN A 759 11.17 -1.90 32.75
CA GLN A 759 11.22 -1.63 34.19
C GLN A 759 10.03 -0.79 34.67
N GLU A 760 9.58 0.19 33.86
CA GLU A 760 8.40 0.99 34.16
C GLU A 760 7.12 0.13 34.16
N VAL A 761 6.98 -0.76 33.18
CA VAL A 761 5.87 -1.74 33.14
C VAL A 761 5.91 -2.61 34.39
N ILE A 762 7.06 -3.21 34.72
CA ILE A 762 7.23 -4.04 35.92
C ILE A 762 6.85 -3.25 37.17
N ALA A 763 7.37 -2.04 37.35
CA ALA A 763 7.04 -1.19 38.50
C ALA A 763 5.54 -0.91 38.61
N SER A 764 4.86 -0.70 37.48
CA SER A 764 3.41 -0.49 37.43
C SER A 764 2.64 -1.76 37.81
N LEU A 765 3.04 -2.91 37.25
CA LEU A 765 2.44 -4.22 37.54
C LEU A 765 2.73 -4.69 38.97
N THR A 766 3.84 -4.28 39.59
CA THR A 766 4.14 -4.58 40.99
C THR A 766 3.30 -3.70 41.92
N LYS A 767 3.11 -2.43 41.56
CA LYS A 767 2.32 -1.48 42.36
C LYS A 767 0.82 -1.82 42.34
N SER A 768 0.32 -2.29 41.21
CA SER A 768 -1.09 -2.65 41.04
C SER A 768 -1.17 -3.90 40.16
N PRO A 769 -0.99 -5.09 40.75
CA PRO A 769 -0.98 -6.34 40.01
C PRO A 769 -2.36 -6.59 39.38
N PRO A 770 -2.44 -6.75 38.04
CA PRO A 770 -3.68 -7.15 37.41
C PRO A 770 -4.08 -8.56 37.85
N ARG A 771 -5.39 -8.84 37.96
CA ARG A 771 -5.86 -10.20 38.27
C ARG A 771 -5.45 -11.20 37.19
N TYR A 772 -5.54 -10.80 35.92
CA TYR A 772 -5.22 -11.65 34.77
C TYR A 772 -4.20 -11.01 33.84
N VAL A 773 -3.40 -11.84 33.17
CA VAL A 773 -2.51 -11.42 32.08
C VAL A 773 -2.79 -12.25 30.85
N LEU A 774 -3.09 -11.58 29.73
CA LEU A 774 -3.14 -12.25 28.44
C LEU A 774 -1.70 -12.48 27.99
N PHE A 775 -1.25 -13.72 27.92
CA PHE A 775 0.15 -14.04 27.69
C PHE A 775 0.46 -14.46 26.25
N ARG A 776 -0.44 -15.22 25.62
CA ARG A 776 -0.37 -15.54 24.19
C ARG A 776 -1.72 -15.51 23.51
N SER A 777 -1.71 -15.12 22.24
CA SER A 777 -2.90 -15.08 21.39
C SER A 777 -3.01 -16.31 20.47
N GLY A 778 -1.91 -17.02 20.23
CA GLY A 778 -1.84 -18.08 19.22
C GLY A 778 -1.88 -17.54 17.80
N THR A 779 -1.68 -16.23 17.61
CA THR A 779 -1.66 -15.56 16.32
C THR A 779 -0.24 -15.15 15.93
N GLY A 780 -0.05 -14.71 14.69
CA GLY A 780 1.24 -14.17 14.24
C GLY A 780 1.72 -12.94 15.03
N TRP A 781 0.86 -12.30 15.83
CA TRP A 781 1.23 -11.16 16.67
C TRP A 781 2.07 -11.55 17.89
N ASP A 782 2.10 -12.83 18.27
CA ASP A 782 3.01 -13.31 19.32
C ASP A 782 4.49 -13.15 18.89
N ALA A 783 4.77 -13.04 17.59
CA ALA A 783 6.10 -12.83 17.02
C ALA A 783 6.13 -11.73 15.92
N ILE A 784 6.36 -10.48 16.31
CA ILE A 784 6.51 -9.36 15.36
C ILE A 784 7.90 -9.39 14.74
N ALA A 785 7.96 -9.19 13.42
CA ALA A 785 9.19 -9.30 12.61
C ALA A 785 9.90 -10.66 12.75
N GLY A 786 9.16 -11.71 13.11
CA GLY A 786 9.69 -13.05 13.34
C GLY A 786 10.41 -13.22 14.68
N ILE A 787 10.35 -12.23 15.57
CA ILE A 787 10.98 -12.30 16.91
C ILE A 787 9.87 -12.48 17.96
N ASP A 788 9.95 -13.59 18.70
CA ASP A 788 9.02 -13.89 19.79
C ASP A 788 9.01 -12.76 20.84
N ARG A 789 7.85 -12.46 21.38
CA ARG A 789 7.69 -11.40 22.36
C ARG A 789 8.38 -11.67 23.68
N THR A 790 8.49 -12.93 24.11
CA THR A 790 9.24 -13.27 25.33
C THR A 790 10.72 -12.87 25.21
N LEU A 791 11.21 -12.66 23.99
CA LEU A 791 12.55 -12.13 23.71
C LEU A 791 12.59 -10.62 23.60
N ARG A 792 11.58 -10.01 22.97
CA ARG A 792 11.52 -8.55 22.80
C ARG A 792 11.30 -7.82 24.13
N SER A 793 10.50 -8.42 25.02
CA SER A 793 10.13 -7.86 26.32
C SER A 793 10.51 -8.83 27.45
N PHE A 794 11.77 -9.28 27.44
CA PHE A 794 12.27 -10.38 28.26
C PHE A 794 12.20 -10.16 29.78
N LEU A 795 12.41 -8.93 30.27
CA LEU A 795 12.30 -8.60 31.70
C LEU A 795 10.84 -8.73 32.15
N VAL A 796 9.92 -8.24 31.32
CA VAL A 796 8.49 -8.32 31.62
C VAL A 796 8.03 -9.77 31.58
N SER A 797 8.48 -10.55 30.59
CA SER A 797 8.20 -12.00 30.52
C SER A 797 8.64 -12.70 31.81
N GLU A 798 9.89 -12.49 32.24
CA GLU A 798 10.42 -13.09 33.46
C GLU A 798 9.64 -12.67 34.72
N TYR A 799 9.30 -11.39 34.85
CA TYR A 799 8.43 -10.90 35.92
C TYR A 799 7.08 -11.63 35.94
N LEU A 800 6.43 -11.76 34.78
CA LEU A 800 5.15 -12.46 34.68
C LEU A 800 5.27 -13.92 35.08
N LEU A 801 6.29 -14.63 34.58
CA LEU A 801 6.49 -16.05 34.88
C LEU A 801 6.82 -16.32 36.35
N LYS A 802 7.41 -15.34 37.06
CA LYS A 802 7.67 -15.43 38.50
C LYS A 802 6.44 -15.16 39.38
N ASN A 803 5.54 -14.27 38.95
CA ASN A 803 4.46 -13.74 39.80
C ASN A 803 3.06 -14.24 39.43
N TYR A 804 2.90 -14.90 38.28
CA TYR A 804 1.64 -15.39 37.77
C TYR A 804 1.74 -16.88 37.42
N HIS A 805 0.58 -17.55 37.43
CA HIS A 805 0.48 -18.95 37.05
C HIS A 805 -0.52 -19.13 35.91
N LEU A 806 -0.34 -20.22 35.15
CA LEU A 806 -1.18 -20.55 34.02
C LEU A 806 -2.61 -20.91 34.44
N VAL A 807 -3.60 -20.33 33.75
CA VAL A 807 -4.97 -20.84 33.72
C VAL A 807 -5.03 -21.99 32.70
N GLU A 808 -5.36 -23.21 33.15
CA GLU A 808 -5.27 -24.44 32.34
C GLU A 808 -6.11 -24.39 31.05
N GLN A 809 -7.25 -23.71 31.08
CA GLN A 809 -8.11 -23.56 29.92
C GLN A 809 -7.79 -22.27 29.16
N LYS A 810 -7.60 -22.39 27.83
CA LYS A 810 -7.55 -21.23 26.93
C LYS A 810 -8.93 -20.55 26.87
N ILE A 811 -8.93 -19.22 26.86
CA ILE A 811 -10.15 -18.41 26.85
C ILE A 811 -10.19 -17.64 25.53
N GLY A 812 -11.15 -17.95 24.66
CA GLY A 812 -11.26 -17.31 23.34
C GLY A 812 -10.02 -17.49 22.48
N GLY A 813 -9.28 -18.58 22.68
CA GLY A 813 -7.99 -18.88 22.02
C GLY A 813 -6.75 -18.30 22.72
N PHE A 814 -6.93 -17.43 23.72
CA PHE A 814 -5.83 -16.83 24.47
C PHE A 814 -5.33 -17.74 25.59
N THR A 815 -4.02 -17.78 25.78
CA THR A 815 -3.39 -18.28 26.99
C THR A 815 -3.41 -17.17 28.03
N VAL A 816 -4.03 -17.45 29.18
CA VAL A 816 -4.24 -16.49 30.28
C VAL A 816 -3.44 -16.92 31.50
N LEU A 817 -2.83 -15.97 32.18
CA LEU A 817 -2.21 -16.15 33.49
C LEU A 817 -3.06 -15.47 34.55
N GLU A 818 -3.10 -16.05 35.75
CA GLU A 818 -3.77 -15.50 36.92
C GLU A 818 -2.72 -15.12 37.98
N GLU A 819 -2.99 -14.03 38.70
CA GLU A 819 -2.14 -13.55 39.78
C GLU A 819 -1.94 -14.65 40.84
N GLY A 820 -0.67 -14.90 41.18
CA GLY A 820 -0.30 -15.83 42.24
C GLY A 820 0.93 -16.66 41.86
N THR A 821 1.75 -16.95 42.86
CA THR A 821 2.93 -17.80 42.73
C THR A 821 2.53 -19.27 42.92
N ARG A 822 2.52 -20.09 41.85
CA ARG A 822 2.29 -21.55 41.96
C ARG A 822 3.62 -22.29 41.99
N ILE A 823 3.73 -23.34 42.82
CA ILE A 823 4.99 -24.06 43.13
C ILE A 823 5.15 -25.38 42.33
N SER A 824 4.11 -25.92 41.69
CA SER A 824 4.25 -27.11 40.80
C SER A 824 3.25 -27.12 39.63
N PHE A 825 3.64 -27.75 38.53
CA PHE A 825 2.86 -27.85 37.28
C PHE A 825 2.48 -29.30 36.94
N SER A 826 1.38 -29.52 36.22
CA SER A 826 0.91 -30.85 35.80
C SER A 826 0.97 -31.11 34.29
N GLN A 827 1.33 -30.12 33.46
CA GLN A 827 1.33 -30.26 32.00
C GLN A 827 2.47 -29.49 31.33
N SER A 828 3.08 -30.09 30.30
CA SER A 828 3.94 -29.37 29.35
C SER A 828 3.06 -28.41 28.53
N LEU A 829 3.41 -27.13 28.54
CA LEU A 829 2.98 -26.26 27.44
C LEU A 829 3.98 -26.40 26.31
N ALA A 830 3.50 -26.86 25.16
CA ALA A 830 4.27 -26.81 23.92
C ALA A 830 4.67 -25.37 23.57
N PHE A 831 5.90 -24.97 23.89
CA PHE A 831 6.49 -23.66 23.57
C PHE A 831 7.74 -23.86 22.72
N ARG A 832 7.58 -23.86 21.39
CA ARG A 832 8.73 -23.75 20.49
C ARG A 832 9.03 -22.28 20.20
N VAL A 833 10.27 -21.85 20.42
CA VAL A 833 10.75 -20.51 20.07
C VAL A 833 11.92 -20.62 19.09
N ASP A 834 11.81 -19.95 17.94
CA ASP A 834 12.90 -19.77 16.96
C ASP A 834 13.48 -18.36 17.14
N LEU A 835 14.75 -18.28 17.54
CA LEU A 835 15.48 -17.03 17.75
C LEU A 835 15.85 -16.32 16.42
N GLY A 836 15.69 -16.99 15.27
CA GLY A 836 16.00 -16.45 13.96
C GLY A 836 17.44 -15.91 13.85
N TYR A 837 17.62 -14.83 13.09
CA TYR A 837 18.90 -14.09 12.94
C TYR A 837 19.20 -13.14 14.10
N VAL A 838 18.54 -13.30 15.24
CA VAL A 838 18.87 -12.59 16.47
C VAL A 838 19.65 -13.56 17.38
N PRO A 839 20.86 -14.01 17.01
CA PRO A 839 21.75 -14.38 18.07
C PRO A 839 21.96 -13.08 18.86
N PHE A 840 21.78 -13.14 20.18
CA PHE A 840 22.33 -12.14 21.08
C PHE A 840 23.86 -12.22 20.97
N LEU A 841 24.40 -11.81 19.82
CA LEU A 841 25.81 -11.59 19.58
C LEU A 841 26.13 -10.32 20.34
N TRP A 842 26.59 -10.48 21.57
CA TRP A 842 27.55 -9.51 22.05
C TRP A 842 28.69 -9.58 21.05
N GLY A 843 28.88 -8.50 20.28
CA GLY A 843 29.98 -8.39 19.35
C GLY A 843 31.27 -8.84 20.05
N ARG A 844 32.16 -9.48 19.28
CA ARG A 844 33.45 -10.09 19.66
C ARG A 844 34.25 -9.43 20.79
N ASP A 845 34.02 -8.15 21.05
CA ASP A 845 34.83 -7.30 21.93
C ASP A 845 34.35 -7.22 23.39
N ARG A 846 33.29 -7.95 23.81
CA ARG A 846 32.73 -7.85 25.18
C ARG A 846 32.64 -9.15 25.98
N VAL A 847 33.35 -10.22 25.60
CA VAL A 847 33.46 -11.42 26.45
C VAL A 847 34.09 -11.07 27.81
N HIS A 848 35.00 -10.09 27.84
CA HIS A 848 35.66 -9.61 29.05
C HIS A 848 34.72 -8.87 30.02
N ASP A 849 33.62 -8.28 29.51
CA ASP A 849 32.59 -7.64 30.34
C ASP A 849 31.68 -8.68 31.01
N LEU A 850 31.56 -9.91 30.48
CA LEU A 850 30.77 -10.98 31.10
C LEU A 850 31.39 -11.40 32.45
N GLU A 851 32.73 -11.51 32.54
CA GLU A 851 33.43 -11.90 33.76
C GLU A 851 33.28 -10.86 34.89
N THR A 852 32.99 -9.60 34.55
CA THR A 852 32.81 -8.50 35.52
C THR A 852 31.34 -8.23 35.88
N LEU A 853 30.38 -8.68 35.05
CA LEU A 853 28.93 -8.44 35.23
C LEU A 853 28.17 -9.59 35.93
N TYR A 854 28.70 -10.81 35.97
CA TYR A 854 27.98 -12.00 36.48
C TYR A 854 28.69 -12.66 37.67
N PRO A 855 28.36 -12.28 38.92
CA PRO A 855 29.10 -12.74 40.09
C PRO A 855 28.75 -14.16 40.57
N ALA A 856 27.77 -14.87 39.98
CA ALA A 856 27.35 -16.20 40.42
C ALA A 856 27.07 -17.17 39.25
N SER A 857 28.10 -17.92 38.85
CA SER A 857 27.94 -19.11 37.98
C SER A 857 27.17 -20.19 38.76
N VAL A 858 26.03 -20.63 38.22
CA VAL A 858 25.22 -21.71 38.80
C VAL A 858 25.88 -23.04 38.52
N THR A 859 26.33 -23.24 37.27
CA THR A 859 27.05 -24.43 36.83
C THR A 859 27.87 -24.09 35.59
N ARG A 860 29.11 -24.57 35.51
CA ARG A 860 29.99 -24.39 34.35
C ARG A 860 30.61 -25.71 33.96
N TRP A 861 30.44 -26.09 32.69
CA TRP A 861 31.14 -27.18 32.04
C TRP A 861 32.24 -26.61 31.16
N SER A 862 33.48 -26.98 31.42
CA SER A 862 34.63 -26.57 30.61
C SER A 862 35.29 -27.81 30.05
N PHE A 863 35.41 -27.90 28.73
CA PHE A 863 35.87 -29.13 28.10
C PHE A 863 37.37 -29.07 27.86
N SER A 864 38.11 -29.78 28.70
CA SER A 864 39.58 -29.88 28.64
C SER A 864 40.01 -31.33 28.86
N PRO A 865 41.24 -31.72 28.49
CA PRO A 865 41.75 -33.06 28.76
C PRO A 865 41.73 -33.46 30.24
N MET A 866 41.63 -32.48 31.16
CA MET A 866 41.62 -32.72 32.62
C MET A 866 40.20 -32.86 33.21
N SER A 867 39.17 -32.35 32.53
CA SER A 867 37.76 -32.42 32.94
C SER A 867 36.94 -33.45 32.14
N ASP A 868 37.50 -33.97 31.04
CA ASP A 868 36.78 -34.86 30.11
C ASP A 868 35.49 -34.21 29.59
N MET A 869 34.43 -34.97 29.30
CA MET A 869 33.13 -34.45 28.84
C MET A 869 32.21 -34.00 30.00
N ASP A 870 32.64 -34.01 31.27
CA ASP A 870 31.87 -33.57 32.46
C ASP A 870 30.39 -34.04 32.50
N GLY A 871 30.15 -35.33 32.21
CA GLY A 871 28.81 -35.94 32.20
C GLY A 871 28.00 -35.69 30.92
N TRP A 872 28.53 -34.93 29.96
CA TRP A 872 27.99 -34.87 28.60
C TRP A 872 28.43 -36.08 27.79
N GLN A 873 27.56 -36.54 26.89
CA GLN A 873 27.87 -37.64 25.97
C GLN A 873 27.36 -37.31 24.56
N PRO A 874 28.13 -37.63 23.51
CA PRO A 874 27.68 -37.51 22.13
C PRO A 874 26.66 -38.62 21.83
N ALA A 875 25.59 -38.28 21.11
CA ALA A 875 24.56 -39.19 20.65
C ALA A 875 24.07 -38.74 19.27
N HIS A 876 23.78 -39.70 18.37
CA HIS A 876 23.27 -39.46 17.01
C HIS A 876 24.17 -38.58 16.12
N ASP A 877 24.27 -38.91 14.82
CA ASP A 877 24.87 -38.09 13.76
C ASP A 877 26.22 -37.40 14.06
N ILE A 878 27.07 -38.01 14.89
CA ILE A 878 28.42 -37.54 15.24
C ILE A 878 29.44 -38.58 14.77
N ALA A 879 30.17 -38.27 13.69
CA ALA A 879 31.21 -39.13 13.14
C ALA A 879 32.50 -39.14 13.97
N LEU A 880 32.82 -38.03 14.63
CA LEU A 880 34.02 -37.91 15.47
C LEU A 880 33.75 -36.99 16.64
N SER A 881 34.14 -37.43 17.84
CA SER A 881 34.09 -36.66 19.08
C SER A 881 35.44 -36.78 19.79
N LYS A 882 36.09 -35.65 20.11
CA LYS A 882 37.40 -35.63 20.79
C LYS A 882 37.56 -34.38 21.64
N VAL A 883 37.90 -34.56 22.93
CA VAL A 883 38.30 -33.45 23.80
C VAL A 883 39.78 -33.11 23.57
N SER A 884 40.10 -31.81 23.52
CA SER A 884 41.45 -31.28 23.32
C SER A 884 41.68 -30.05 24.18
N GLU A 885 42.90 -29.53 24.24
CA GLU A 885 43.21 -28.24 24.90
C GLU A 885 42.42 -27.05 24.33
N LYS A 886 41.87 -27.19 23.13
CA LYS A 886 41.07 -26.16 22.46
C LYS A 886 39.56 -26.32 22.64
N GLY A 887 39.11 -27.26 23.47
CA GLY A 887 37.69 -27.59 23.66
C GLY A 887 37.30 -28.97 23.13
N TRP A 888 36.01 -29.27 23.21
CA TRP A 888 35.38 -30.48 22.71
C TRP A 888 35.10 -30.37 21.21
N TYR A 889 35.89 -31.08 20.41
CA TYR A 889 35.76 -31.13 18.96
C TYR A 889 34.76 -32.21 18.52
N ILE A 890 33.87 -31.84 17.59
CA ILE A 890 32.84 -32.69 17.01
C ILE A 890 32.83 -32.52 15.48
N LEU A 891 32.66 -33.62 14.76
CA LEU A 891 32.36 -33.64 13.32
C LEU A 891 30.99 -34.27 13.10
N THR A 892 30.07 -33.53 12.49
CA THR A 892 28.71 -34.02 12.22
C THR A 892 28.63 -34.85 10.94
N GLU A 893 27.79 -35.89 10.92
CA GLU A 893 27.53 -36.74 9.75
C GLU A 893 26.08 -36.68 9.23
N GLY A 894 25.17 -36.11 10.01
CA GLY A 894 23.76 -35.92 9.66
C GLY A 894 23.19 -34.61 10.23
N SER A 895 21.85 -34.52 10.32
CA SER A 895 21.13 -33.31 10.72
C SER A 895 20.70 -33.31 12.19
N ASP A 896 20.96 -34.38 12.94
CA ASP A 896 20.50 -34.56 14.31
C ASP A 896 21.69 -34.94 15.22
N ALA A 897 22.77 -34.16 15.15
CA ALA A 897 23.91 -34.35 16.04
C ALA A 897 23.53 -33.90 17.45
N GLN A 898 23.68 -34.74 18.47
CA GLN A 898 23.21 -34.43 19.82
C GLN A 898 24.32 -34.59 20.86
N LEU A 899 24.30 -33.70 21.85
CA LEU A 899 25.10 -33.81 23.06
C LEU A 899 24.14 -33.83 24.23
N GLN A 900 24.21 -34.85 25.09
CA GLN A 900 23.23 -35.04 26.16
C GLN A 900 23.90 -35.07 27.52
N ASN A 901 23.28 -34.46 28.52
CA ASN A 901 23.66 -34.55 29.93
C ASN A 901 22.40 -34.87 30.74
N PHE A 902 22.45 -35.94 31.53
CA PHE A 902 21.29 -36.50 32.22
C PHE A 902 21.36 -36.42 33.75
N ASP A 903 22.46 -35.91 34.31
CA ASP A 903 22.75 -35.91 35.75
C ASP A 903 22.61 -34.51 36.33
N LEU A 904 21.43 -33.91 36.17
CA LEU A 904 21.14 -32.55 36.64
C LEU A 904 20.06 -32.55 37.72
N ILE A 905 20.23 -31.70 38.72
CA ILE A 905 19.19 -31.34 39.69
C ILE A 905 19.24 -29.82 39.78
N LEU A 906 18.62 -29.16 38.82
CA LEU A 906 18.64 -27.71 38.68
C LEU A 906 17.24 -27.16 38.92
N ASP A 907 17.10 -26.20 39.83
CA ASP A 907 15.91 -25.37 39.90
C ASP A 907 15.94 -24.40 38.69
N PRO A 908 15.02 -24.51 37.72
CA PRO A 908 15.05 -23.62 36.55
C PRO A 908 14.96 -22.14 36.93
N ARG A 909 14.37 -21.82 38.08
CA ARG A 909 14.23 -20.45 38.59
C ARG A 909 15.53 -19.84 39.10
N SER A 910 16.55 -20.65 39.39
CA SER A 910 17.89 -20.15 39.75
C SER A 910 18.76 -19.82 38.53
N VAL A 911 18.26 -20.04 37.31
CA VAL A 911 19.02 -19.87 36.07
C VAL A 911 18.37 -18.81 35.20
N THR A 912 19.08 -17.70 34.96
CA THR A 912 18.61 -16.65 34.05
C THR A 912 19.06 -16.93 32.61
N TYR A 913 20.29 -17.41 32.43
CA TYR A 913 20.92 -17.58 31.12
C TYR A 913 21.75 -18.85 31.01
N LEU A 914 21.91 -19.30 29.76
CA LEU A 914 22.94 -20.23 29.31
C LEU A 914 23.89 -19.50 28.34
N ALA A 915 25.19 -19.50 28.63
CA ALA A 915 26.24 -19.09 27.71
C ALA A 915 26.90 -20.33 27.08
N LEU A 916 26.90 -20.38 25.75
CA LEU A 916 27.58 -21.41 24.97
C LEU A 916 28.75 -20.77 24.22
N GLN A 917 29.97 -21.22 24.52
CA GLN A 917 31.17 -20.80 23.81
C GLN A 917 31.49 -21.85 22.75
N MET A 918 31.28 -21.51 21.48
CA MET A 918 31.36 -22.47 20.38
C MET A 918 31.96 -21.86 19.11
N ARG A 919 32.73 -22.67 18.40
CA ARG A 919 33.24 -22.43 17.05
C ARG A 919 32.60 -23.43 16.09
N ALA A 920 32.07 -22.96 14.96
CA ALA A 920 31.53 -23.82 13.91
C ALA A 920 32.17 -23.48 12.56
N LYS A 921 32.49 -24.49 11.73
CA LYS A 921 33.05 -24.31 10.37
C LYS A 921 32.49 -25.37 9.42
N GLY A 922 31.81 -24.94 8.35
CA GLY A 922 31.22 -25.80 7.32
C GLY A 922 31.11 -25.10 5.95
N THR A 923 30.88 -25.87 4.88
CA THR A 923 30.81 -25.37 3.48
C THR A 923 29.39 -25.16 2.97
N THR A 924 28.42 -24.93 3.84
CA THR A 924 27.03 -24.70 3.48
C THR A 924 26.77 -23.21 3.22
N GLU A 925 26.38 -22.84 2.00
CA GLU A 925 25.73 -21.55 1.72
C GLU A 925 24.33 -21.57 2.35
N GLY A 926 24.19 -21.23 3.64
CA GLY A 926 22.89 -21.24 4.30
C GLY A 926 22.91 -21.11 5.83
N LYS A 927 21.73 -20.78 6.38
CA LYS A 927 21.43 -20.62 7.82
C LYS A 927 21.55 -21.97 8.54
N ILE A 928 22.67 -22.26 9.19
CA ILE A 928 22.80 -23.42 10.09
C ILE A 928 22.11 -23.09 11.41
N LYS A 929 21.36 -24.04 11.98
CA LYS A 929 20.68 -23.87 13.28
C LYS A 929 21.21 -24.83 14.33
N ALA A 930 21.21 -24.39 15.57
CA ALA A 930 21.44 -25.20 16.76
C ALA A 930 20.20 -25.20 17.64
N GLN A 931 20.03 -26.23 18.46
CA GLN A 931 18.86 -26.38 19.32
C GLN A 931 19.29 -26.82 20.72
N LEU A 932 18.79 -26.14 21.75
CA LEU A 932 18.90 -26.56 23.14
C LEU A 932 17.60 -27.23 23.55
N PHE A 933 17.68 -28.37 24.20
CA PHE A 933 16.57 -29.11 24.80
C PHE A 933 16.80 -29.25 26.30
N TRP A 934 15.72 -29.35 27.05
CA TRP A 934 15.73 -29.71 28.47
C TRP A 934 14.60 -30.69 28.77
N ARG A 935 14.69 -31.35 29.93
CA ARG A 935 13.64 -32.23 30.44
C ARG A 935 13.43 -32.01 31.94
N SER A 936 12.22 -32.28 32.41
CA SER A 936 11.90 -32.30 33.84
C SER A 936 11.51 -33.72 34.28
N GLY A 937 11.95 -34.12 35.47
CA GLY A 937 11.68 -35.47 35.99
C GLY A 937 12.22 -36.58 35.06
N ASN A 938 11.36 -37.52 34.70
CA ASN A 938 11.70 -38.66 33.83
C ASN A 938 11.20 -38.50 32.38
N GLU A 939 10.82 -37.29 31.98
CA GLU A 939 10.31 -37.01 30.64
C GLU A 939 11.39 -37.21 29.57
N ALA A 940 10.97 -37.57 28.36
CA ALA A 940 11.86 -37.57 27.19
C ALA A 940 12.09 -36.12 26.72
N PHE A 941 13.23 -35.87 26.06
CA PHE A 941 13.41 -34.59 25.36
C PHE A 941 12.32 -34.43 24.30
N ALA A 942 11.67 -33.26 24.28
CA ALA A 942 10.60 -32.94 23.35
C ALA A 942 10.83 -31.55 22.73
N GLU A 943 10.34 -31.35 21.51
CA GLU A 943 10.37 -30.05 20.80
C GLU A 943 9.73 -28.91 21.61
N GLU A 944 8.78 -29.26 22.47
CA GLU A 944 8.07 -28.41 23.42
C GLU A 944 8.97 -27.77 24.48
N HIS A 945 10.07 -28.44 24.81
CA HIS A 945 11.09 -28.06 25.79
C HIS A 945 12.40 -27.77 25.09
N SER A 946 12.33 -26.90 24.08
CA SER A 946 13.48 -26.58 23.26
C SER A 946 13.56 -25.12 22.81
N LEU A 947 14.78 -24.68 22.50
CA LEU A 947 15.11 -23.35 22.03
C LEU A 947 16.02 -23.45 20.80
N LEU A 948 15.54 -22.97 19.65
CA LEU A 948 16.24 -23.03 18.37
C LEU A 948 16.91 -21.68 18.07
N PHE A 949 18.17 -21.68 17.60
CA PHE A 949 18.91 -20.48 17.24
C PHE A 949 19.85 -20.67 16.05
N ASN A 950 20.14 -19.58 15.32
CA ASN A 950 21.10 -19.62 14.21
C ASN A 950 22.55 -19.65 14.72
N VAL A 951 23.39 -20.41 14.02
CA VAL A 951 24.84 -20.54 14.26
C VAL A 951 25.59 -19.78 13.17
N VAL A 952 26.72 -19.16 13.53
CA VAL A 952 27.65 -18.51 12.59
C VAL A 952 28.79 -19.48 12.25
N PRO A 953 28.82 -20.10 11.04
CA PRO A 953 29.81 -21.11 10.69
C PRO A 953 31.09 -20.53 10.04
N ASP A 954 31.62 -19.44 10.58
CA ASP A 954 32.77 -18.71 10.04
C ASP A 954 34.14 -19.25 10.52
N GLY A 955 34.13 -20.30 11.35
CA GLY A 955 35.31 -20.87 11.98
C GLY A 955 35.94 -20.02 13.07
N GLN A 956 35.23 -18.99 13.56
CA GLN A 956 35.65 -18.12 14.65
C GLN A 956 34.96 -18.51 15.96
N ASP A 957 35.53 -18.09 17.09
CA ASP A 957 34.89 -18.29 18.40
C ASP A 957 33.75 -17.29 18.58
N HIS A 958 32.59 -17.82 18.98
CA HIS A 958 31.40 -17.04 19.31
C HIS A 958 30.87 -17.44 20.68
N VAL A 959 30.24 -16.49 21.37
CA VAL A 959 29.48 -16.74 22.59
C VAL A 959 28.00 -16.55 22.27
N TYR A 960 27.24 -17.63 22.40
CA TYR A 960 25.79 -17.63 22.24
C TYR A 960 25.14 -17.50 23.62
N LEU A 961 24.39 -16.42 23.82
CA LEU A 961 23.72 -16.14 25.09
C LEU A 961 22.22 -16.42 24.97
N LEU A 962 21.75 -17.44 25.69
CA LEU A 962 20.35 -17.89 25.67
C LEU A 962 19.68 -17.51 26.99
N ARG A 963 18.66 -16.67 26.95
CA ARG A 963 17.94 -16.23 28.17
C ARG A 963 16.81 -17.19 28.51
N LEU A 964 17.04 -18.11 29.43
CA LEU A 964 16.13 -19.22 29.74
C LEU A 964 14.93 -18.80 30.61
N ALA A 965 15.16 -17.89 31.57
CA ALA A 965 14.12 -17.45 32.52
C ALA A 965 12.92 -16.72 31.88
N SER A 966 13.05 -16.28 30.63
CA SER A 966 11.96 -15.63 29.89
C SER A 966 11.02 -16.62 29.20
N PHE A 967 11.31 -17.93 29.24
CA PHE A 967 10.50 -18.96 28.58
C PHE A 967 9.66 -19.77 29.58
N PRO A 968 8.35 -19.91 29.34
CA PRO A 968 7.47 -20.69 30.20
C PRO A 968 7.91 -22.15 30.31
N GLY A 969 8.29 -22.76 29.18
CA GLY A 969 8.72 -24.16 29.12
C GLY A 969 9.95 -24.45 29.98
N TRP A 970 10.76 -23.43 30.34
CA TRP A 970 11.87 -23.54 31.29
C TRP A 970 11.44 -23.12 32.70
N ALA A 971 10.94 -21.89 32.86
CA ALA A 971 10.65 -21.27 34.16
C ALA A 971 9.59 -22.00 34.98
N TRP A 972 8.73 -22.77 34.34
CA TRP A 972 7.66 -23.56 34.97
C TRP A 972 7.96 -25.05 35.05
N CYS A 973 9.18 -25.50 34.71
CA CYS A 973 9.59 -26.85 35.09
C CYS A 973 9.76 -26.94 36.61
N ASP A 974 9.53 -28.12 37.18
CA ASP A 974 9.75 -28.35 38.61
C ASP A 974 11.26 -28.40 38.90
N THR A 975 11.94 -29.41 38.34
CA THR A 975 13.39 -29.60 38.40
C THR A 975 13.89 -30.03 37.03
N ILE A 976 14.93 -29.37 36.52
CA ILE A 976 15.60 -29.78 35.28
C ILE A 976 16.52 -30.96 35.59
N THR A 977 16.25 -32.08 34.93
CA THR A 977 16.94 -33.37 35.11
C THR A 977 17.79 -33.77 33.91
N GLY A 978 17.87 -32.92 32.90
CA GLY A 978 18.76 -33.15 31.77
C GLY A 978 18.72 -32.02 30.76
N LEU A 979 19.83 -31.86 30.05
CA LEU A 979 20.00 -30.96 28.92
C LEU A 979 20.43 -31.77 27.70
N ARG A 980 19.95 -31.37 26.54
CA ARG A 980 20.45 -31.85 25.24
C ARG A 980 20.80 -30.63 24.39
N PHE A 981 21.93 -30.67 23.71
CA PHE A 981 22.38 -29.62 22.82
C PHE A 981 22.70 -30.20 21.45
N ASP A 982 22.01 -29.68 20.45
CA ASP A 982 22.18 -30.05 19.06
C ASP A 982 22.97 -28.92 18.38
N PRO A 983 24.28 -29.09 18.14
CA PRO A 983 25.13 -27.98 17.75
C PRO A 983 24.88 -27.46 16.34
N VAL A 984 24.34 -28.29 15.44
CA VAL A 984 24.01 -27.96 14.05
C VAL A 984 22.93 -28.89 13.50
N ASP A 985 22.16 -28.42 12.51
CA ASP A 985 21.13 -29.17 11.78
C ASP A 985 21.60 -29.72 10.42
N THR A 986 22.91 -29.88 10.23
CA THR A 986 23.48 -30.34 8.95
C THR A 986 24.80 -31.11 9.11
N SER A 987 25.12 -31.91 8.09
CA SER A 987 26.30 -32.77 8.07
C SER A 987 27.57 -32.02 7.65
N ASN A 988 28.73 -32.61 7.92
CA ASN A 988 30.06 -32.10 7.56
C ASN A 988 30.41 -30.74 8.18
N VAL A 989 29.86 -30.41 9.35
CA VAL A 989 30.26 -29.22 10.10
C VAL A 989 31.24 -29.60 11.20
N LYS A 990 32.34 -28.86 11.28
CA LYS A 990 33.32 -28.96 12.36
C LYS A 990 32.89 -28.03 13.47
N VAL A 991 32.57 -28.59 14.62
CA VAL A 991 32.16 -27.83 15.81
C VAL A 991 33.21 -28.01 16.89
N THR A 992 33.54 -26.95 17.62
CA THR A 992 34.37 -27.00 18.82
C THR A 992 33.67 -26.23 19.91
N ILE A 993 33.34 -26.90 21.02
CA ILE A 993 32.67 -26.31 22.17
C ILE A 993 33.70 -26.13 23.29
N ASN A 994 33.88 -24.89 23.72
CA ASN A 994 34.87 -24.56 24.76
C ASN A 994 34.24 -24.65 26.15
N ALA A 995 33.03 -24.13 26.29
CA ALA A 995 32.31 -24.11 27.56
C ALA A 995 30.79 -24.01 27.35
N ILE A 996 30.05 -24.61 28.29
CA ILE A 996 28.62 -24.37 28.51
C ILE A 996 28.49 -23.88 29.94
N GLU A 997 27.81 -22.75 30.16
CA GLU A 997 27.70 -22.14 31.47
C GLU A 997 26.27 -21.66 31.74
N LEU A 998 25.74 -22.00 32.92
CA LEU A 998 24.48 -21.50 33.45
C LEU A 998 24.78 -20.44 34.51
N PHE A 999 24.10 -19.31 34.45
CA PHE A 999 24.30 -18.24 35.42
C PHE A 999 23.02 -17.53 35.82
N GLN A 1000 23.05 -16.98 37.03
CA GLN A 1000 21.99 -16.15 37.60
C GLN A 1000 22.38 -14.67 37.48
N VAL A 1001 21.40 -13.83 37.18
CA VAL A 1001 21.58 -12.38 37.17
C VAL A 1001 20.60 -11.76 38.14
N ASP A 1002 21.11 -11.07 39.17
CA ASP A 1002 20.28 -10.25 40.04
C ASP A 1002 19.92 -8.95 39.31
N GLU A 1003 18.65 -8.85 38.90
CA GLU A 1003 18.13 -7.86 37.94
C GLU A 1003 18.11 -6.39 38.42
N LEU A 1004 18.70 -6.09 39.58
CA LEU A 1004 18.73 -4.76 40.20
C LEU A 1004 20.01 -3.93 39.89
N ARG A 1005 20.92 -4.39 39.02
CA ARG A 1005 22.11 -3.62 38.58
C ARG A 1005 22.14 -3.34 37.08
#